data_AF-A0A3Q7QEE2-F1
#
_entry.id   AF-A0A3Q7QEE2-F1
#
_cell.length_a   1.000
_cell.length_b   1.000
_cell.length_c   1.000
_cell.angle_alpha   90.00
_cell.angle_beta   90.00
_cell.angle_gamma   90.00
#
_symmetry.space_group_name_H-M   'P 1'
#
loop_
_entity.id
_entity.type
_entity.pdbx_description
1 polymer ?
#
loop_
_entity_poly.entity_id
_entity_poly.type
_entity_poly.pdbx_seq_one_letter_code
_entity_poly.pdbx_strand_id
1 'polypeptide(L)'
;MGEIEGTYRVLQTPGTRLGTQIPAGVSTLEPGQTLSATVAQASARMQEKHLHIRVKLLDNTMEIFDIEPKRDGQTLLTQVWRRLNLTECDYFGLEFQHPRSYWIWLEPMKPIIRQVRRPKNALLRLAVKFFPPDPGQLQEEYTRYLFALQLKRDLLEERLPCTDTTAALLASHLLQSEIGDYDETLDREHLKANEYLPSQEHSLEKILEFHRKHTGQTPAESDFQVLEIARKLEMYGLRFHRASDREGARINLAVSHMGVLVFQGTTKINTFNWSRVRKLSFKRKRFLIKLHAEVHGPYQDTLEFLLGSRDECKNFWKICVEYHTFFRLFDQPKAKAKAVFFSRGSSFRYSGRTQKQLVDYVRDSGVKRVPYERRHSKTRMSIRALTADLPRQSISFTEGMRTSASPSSTNVSFYSVPTSPLAPRGPPDFKDSSNSLTEPQAPDARRPAAERSSGVAADGDTRRAQSPGPPALQPCQGLSMESPQPSPSTRKSPLSLSPASQVTLGPAGQGLCPLLSPALSDAGGARMDGEEELKHKSTAADEAYFIAKEILATERTYLKDLEVLTVWFRSAVVKEDAMPADLMTLLFSNIDPIYEFHRGFLREVEQRLTLWEGSSSTRATGGHQRIGDILLRNMHQLKEFTSYFQRHDEVLTELEKATKRFKKLETVYKEFELQKVCYLPLNSFLLKPIQRLVHYRLLLSRLCGHYAPAHPDYADCCDALQAITEVTSTLQHSLARLENLQKLTELQRDLVGVENLITPGREFIREGCLHKLTKKGLQQRMFFLFSDMLLYTSKGVTGTSHFRIRGLLPLRGMLLIVLDPPVEEGEAERSVPHCFTICAVQKTVVVAASTRLEKEKWLCDLNTAIDAAKSGSDQSLALPGGVVCAPPYRSSEAAALEQESGDARGCHGTLEGQGQHRANTTVHVCWYRNTSVSRADHSAAVENQLSGYLLRKFKNSNGWQKLWVVFTNFCLFFYKTHQDDYPLASLPLLGYSVSVPKEADGVHKQHVFKLQFKSHVYFFRAESKYTFGRWMEVIERAGSSPGRARCPEEEA
;
A
#
# COMPACT_ATOMS: atom_id res chain seq x y z
N MET A 1 -58.45 -17.87 30.39
CA MET A 1 -59.72 -17.21 30.78
C MET A 1 -59.89 -15.97 29.91
N GLY A 2 -60.84 -15.84 28.99
CA GLY A 2 -61.52 -16.88 28.17
C GLY A 2 -60.80 -17.07 26.81
N GLU A 3 -61.25 -17.84 25.80
CA GLU A 3 -62.61 -18.28 25.39
C GLU A 3 -63.49 -17.11 24.92
N ILE A 4 -64.29 -17.19 23.83
CA ILE A 4 -65.01 -18.30 23.14
C ILE A 4 -64.75 -18.16 21.61
N GLU A 5 -64.41 -19.19 20.81
CA GLU A 5 -65.25 -20.22 20.12
C GLU A 5 -66.27 -19.68 19.08
N GLY A 6 -66.62 -20.31 17.95
CA GLY A 6 -66.21 -21.59 17.32
C GLY A 6 -65.93 -21.46 15.81
N THR A 7 -66.01 -22.51 14.96
CA THR A 7 -66.62 -23.85 15.13
C THR A 7 -65.78 -24.95 14.42
N TYR A 8 -65.86 -26.18 14.90
CA TYR A 8 -65.28 -27.40 14.31
C TYR A 8 -66.17 -28.63 14.62
N ARG A 9 -65.80 -29.80 14.07
CA ARG A 9 -66.28 -31.21 14.31
C ARG A 9 -67.08 -31.81 13.12
N VAL A 10 -66.96 -33.10 12.75
CA VAL A 10 -66.11 -34.21 13.26
C VAL A 10 -65.94 -35.35 12.20
N LEU A 11 -64.72 -35.92 12.12
CA LEU A 11 -64.27 -37.36 12.07
C LEU A 11 -65.21 -38.48 11.49
N GLN A 12 -64.79 -39.67 11.00
CA GLN A 12 -63.47 -40.32 10.78
C GLN A 12 -63.59 -41.63 9.93
N THR A 13 -62.58 -41.93 9.06
CA THR A 13 -61.75 -43.18 8.84
C THR A 13 -62.34 -44.62 9.02
N PRO A 14 -61.62 -45.77 8.76
CA PRO A 14 -60.22 -46.01 8.34
C PRO A 14 -59.97 -47.05 7.20
N GLY A 15 -58.71 -47.30 6.83
CA GLY A 15 -58.30 -48.49 6.04
C GLY A 15 -56.95 -48.44 5.30
N THR A 16 -55.92 -49.12 5.80
CA THR A 16 -54.63 -49.46 5.11
C THR A 16 -54.72 -50.86 4.44
N ARG A 17 -53.83 -51.37 3.55
CA ARG A 17 -52.39 -51.15 3.25
C ARG A 17 -51.98 -51.83 1.90
N LEU A 18 -50.70 -51.68 1.49
CA LEU A 18 -49.91 -52.56 0.56
C LEU A 18 -50.20 -52.55 -0.96
N GLY A 19 -49.19 -52.94 -1.76
CA GLY A 19 -49.32 -53.46 -3.14
C GLY A 19 -48.47 -52.81 -4.23
N THR A 20 -47.96 -53.62 -5.19
CA THR A 20 -47.17 -53.17 -6.37
C THR A 20 -47.43 -54.05 -7.61
N GLN A 21 -47.29 -53.47 -8.82
CA GLN A 21 -47.09 -54.08 -10.16
C GLN A 21 -48.29 -54.46 -11.10
N ILE A 22 -48.21 -53.92 -12.33
CA ILE A 22 -48.37 -54.45 -13.73
C ILE A 22 -49.30 -55.67 -13.99
N PRO A 23 -50.21 -55.62 -15.00
CA PRO A 23 -49.97 -56.17 -16.37
C PRO A 23 -50.11 -55.09 -17.49
N ALA A 24 -49.41 -55.11 -18.64
CA ALA A 24 -49.42 -56.02 -19.82
C ALA A 24 -50.52 -55.70 -20.87
N GLY A 25 -50.30 -55.99 -22.15
CA GLY A 25 -51.20 -55.59 -23.26
C GLY A 25 -51.09 -56.46 -24.53
N VAL A 26 -51.97 -56.23 -25.53
CA VAL A 26 -52.14 -57.03 -26.77
C VAL A 26 -52.42 -56.11 -27.99
N SER A 27 -52.24 -56.62 -29.22
CA SER A 27 -52.35 -55.87 -30.49
C SER A 27 -53.03 -56.66 -31.62
N THR A 28 -53.85 -55.99 -32.45
CA THR A 28 -54.34 -56.35 -33.80
C THR A 28 -54.86 -55.04 -34.46
N LEU A 29 -54.40 -54.55 -35.63
CA LEU A 29 -54.45 -55.06 -37.03
C LEU A 29 -55.88 -55.07 -37.59
N GLU A 30 -56.27 -54.53 -38.77
CA GLU A 30 -55.65 -53.94 -40.02
C GLU A 30 -56.77 -53.11 -40.75
N PRO A 31 -56.74 -52.69 -42.05
CA PRO A 31 -55.70 -52.11 -42.93
C PRO A 31 -56.12 -50.76 -43.61
N GLY A 32 -55.22 -50.13 -44.39
CA GLY A 32 -55.64 -49.33 -45.58
C GLY A 32 -55.00 -47.94 -45.83
N GLN A 33 -54.03 -47.89 -46.76
CA GLN A 33 -53.66 -46.82 -47.74
C GLN A 33 -53.95 -45.32 -47.42
N THR A 34 -53.05 -44.33 -47.66
CA THR A 34 -52.02 -44.18 -48.71
C THR A 34 -50.75 -43.47 -48.22
N LEU A 35 -49.59 -43.79 -48.82
CA LEU A 35 -48.24 -43.41 -48.33
C LEU A 35 -47.66 -42.04 -48.78
N SER A 36 -48.40 -41.19 -49.50
CA SER A 36 -47.81 -39.97 -50.11
C SER A 36 -47.86 -38.70 -49.24
N ALA A 37 -48.81 -38.57 -48.31
CA ALA A 37 -48.93 -37.37 -47.47
C ALA A 37 -47.91 -37.34 -46.30
N THR A 38 -47.51 -38.52 -45.82
CA THR A 38 -46.61 -38.69 -44.68
C THR A 38 -45.18 -38.28 -44.99
N VAL A 39 -44.70 -38.35 -46.22
CA VAL A 39 -43.34 -37.89 -46.58
C VAL A 39 -43.19 -36.38 -46.41
N ALA A 40 -44.18 -35.60 -46.87
CA ALA A 40 -44.22 -34.16 -46.67
C ALA A 40 -44.31 -33.78 -45.18
N GLN A 41 -45.19 -34.43 -44.41
CA GLN A 41 -45.32 -34.17 -42.98
C GLN A 41 -44.13 -34.68 -42.15
N ALA A 42 -43.45 -35.74 -42.56
CA ALA A 42 -42.23 -36.25 -41.90
C ALA A 42 -41.05 -35.30 -42.11
N SER A 43 -40.89 -34.73 -43.32
CA SER A 43 -39.92 -33.68 -43.59
C SER A 43 -40.14 -32.46 -42.67
N ALA A 44 -41.39 -31.96 -42.61
CA ALA A 44 -41.76 -30.85 -41.73
C ALA A 44 -41.53 -31.16 -40.22
N ARG A 45 -41.78 -32.41 -39.77
CA ARG A 45 -41.55 -32.83 -38.38
C ARG A 45 -40.08 -33.13 -38.06
N MET A 46 -39.22 -33.35 -39.05
CA MET A 46 -37.77 -33.53 -38.83
C MET A 46 -37.04 -32.20 -38.61
N GLN A 47 -37.50 -31.09 -39.21
CA GLN A 47 -36.82 -29.79 -39.15
C GLN A 47 -36.95 -29.05 -37.80
N GLU A 48 -37.96 -29.34 -36.96
CA GLU A 48 -38.15 -28.66 -35.66
C GLU A 48 -37.22 -29.12 -34.52
N LYS A 49 -36.18 -29.92 -34.81
CA LYS A 49 -35.21 -30.38 -33.78
C LYS A 49 -34.31 -29.26 -33.24
N HIS A 50 -34.03 -28.23 -34.03
CA HIS A 50 -33.11 -27.13 -33.69
C HIS A 50 -33.83 -25.77 -33.67
N LEU A 51 -33.33 -24.89 -32.80
CA LEU A 51 -33.75 -23.51 -32.64
C LEU A 51 -32.59 -22.62 -33.08
N HIS A 52 -32.73 -21.98 -34.24
CA HIS A 52 -31.82 -20.94 -34.71
C HIS A 52 -32.01 -19.68 -33.85
N ILE A 53 -30.97 -19.28 -33.12
CA ILE A 53 -30.95 -18.06 -32.29
C ILE A 53 -30.02 -17.03 -32.94
N ARG A 54 -30.53 -15.82 -33.18
CA ARG A 54 -29.73 -14.71 -33.69
C ARG A 54 -29.09 -13.95 -32.52
N VAL A 55 -27.77 -13.80 -32.57
CA VAL A 55 -26.97 -13.05 -31.61
C VAL A 55 -26.27 -11.90 -32.34
N LYS A 56 -26.57 -10.65 -31.94
CA LYS A 56 -25.81 -9.48 -32.36
C LYS A 56 -24.57 -9.32 -31.48
N LEU A 57 -23.40 -9.31 -32.08
CA LEU A 57 -22.13 -9.10 -31.41
C LEU A 57 -21.85 -7.60 -31.16
N LEU A 58 -20.75 -7.31 -30.46
CA LEU A 58 -20.39 -5.94 -30.05
C LEU A 58 -19.89 -5.07 -31.22
N ASP A 59 -19.31 -5.71 -32.24
CA ASP A 59 -18.91 -5.13 -33.54
C ASP A 59 -20.11 -4.91 -34.50
N ASN A 60 -21.33 -5.14 -34.02
CA ASN A 60 -22.59 -5.17 -34.76
C ASN A 60 -22.81 -6.37 -35.71
N THR A 61 -21.86 -7.30 -35.84
CA THR A 61 -22.06 -8.51 -36.66
C THR A 61 -23.15 -9.41 -36.09
N MET A 62 -23.72 -10.27 -36.93
CA MET A 62 -24.92 -11.05 -36.64
C MET A 62 -24.63 -12.54 -36.85
N GLU A 63 -24.48 -13.28 -35.76
CA GLU A 63 -24.26 -14.72 -35.79
C GLU A 63 -25.55 -15.51 -35.50
N ILE A 64 -25.60 -16.74 -36.02
CA ILE A 64 -26.71 -17.68 -35.84
C ILE A 64 -26.20 -18.92 -35.11
N PHE A 65 -26.88 -19.29 -34.03
CA PHE A 65 -26.52 -20.42 -33.16
C PHE A 65 -27.63 -21.46 -33.13
N ASP A 66 -27.27 -22.72 -33.38
CA ASP A 66 -28.20 -23.84 -33.51
C ASP A 66 -28.24 -24.66 -32.22
N ILE A 67 -29.37 -24.59 -31.51
CA ILE A 67 -29.51 -25.15 -30.16
C ILE A 67 -30.80 -25.96 -30.07
N GLU A 68 -30.80 -27.11 -29.39
CA GLU A 68 -32.03 -27.87 -29.14
C GLU A 68 -32.99 -27.06 -28.23
N PRO A 69 -34.30 -26.94 -28.54
CA PRO A 69 -35.25 -26.07 -27.82
C PRO A 69 -35.38 -26.29 -26.30
N LYS A 70 -34.93 -27.44 -25.78
CA LYS A 70 -34.98 -27.78 -24.34
C LYS A 70 -33.73 -27.38 -23.55
N ARG A 71 -32.64 -26.97 -24.21
CA ARG A 71 -31.35 -26.63 -23.58
C ARG A 71 -31.41 -25.31 -22.84
N ASP A 72 -30.48 -25.16 -21.91
CA ASP A 72 -30.37 -24.02 -21.01
C ASP A 72 -29.60 -22.83 -21.64
N GLY A 73 -29.64 -21.68 -20.98
CA GLY A 73 -28.90 -20.50 -21.41
C GLY A 73 -27.39 -20.70 -21.38
N GLN A 74 -26.88 -21.56 -20.49
CA GLN A 74 -25.46 -21.91 -20.42
C GLN A 74 -24.97 -22.57 -21.72
N THR A 75 -25.79 -23.41 -22.34
CA THR A 75 -25.48 -24.05 -23.63
C THR A 75 -25.20 -23.01 -24.72
N LEU A 76 -26.06 -21.99 -24.86
CA LEU A 76 -25.85 -20.89 -25.82
C LEU A 76 -24.61 -20.07 -25.47
N LEU A 77 -24.46 -19.66 -24.21
CA LEU A 77 -23.32 -18.86 -23.76
C LEU A 77 -21.99 -19.57 -24.08
N THR A 78 -21.89 -20.86 -23.77
CA THR A 78 -20.70 -21.68 -24.09
C THR A 78 -20.45 -21.82 -25.61
N GLN A 79 -21.49 -21.84 -26.46
CA GLN A 79 -21.30 -21.80 -27.92
C GLN A 79 -20.73 -20.44 -28.38
N VAL A 80 -21.27 -19.32 -27.88
CA VAL A 80 -20.79 -17.96 -28.19
C VAL A 80 -19.34 -17.78 -27.73
N TRP A 81 -19.01 -18.19 -26.50
CA TRP A 81 -17.64 -18.08 -25.97
C TRP A 81 -16.62 -18.86 -26.79
N ARG A 82 -16.98 -20.05 -27.30
CA ARG A 82 -16.13 -20.84 -28.21
C ARG A 82 -15.99 -20.21 -29.59
N ARG A 83 -17.06 -19.62 -30.12
CA ARG A 83 -17.05 -18.95 -31.43
C ARG A 83 -16.18 -17.70 -31.44
N LEU A 84 -16.18 -16.95 -30.34
CA LEU A 84 -15.37 -15.74 -30.12
C LEU A 84 -13.97 -16.03 -29.52
N ASN A 85 -13.68 -17.27 -29.14
CA ASN A 85 -12.46 -17.68 -28.44
C ASN A 85 -12.14 -16.83 -27.17
N LEU A 86 -13.17 -16.44 -26.41
CA LEU A 86 -13.01 -15.60 -25.22
C LEU A 86 -12.61 -16.42 -23.98
N THR A 87 -11.43 -16.18 -23.41
CA THR A 87 -11.05 -16.81 -22.13
C THR A 87 -11.57 -16.01 -20.93
N GLU A 88 -11.62 -14.67 -21.02
CA GLU A 88 -12.21 -13.76 -20.02
C GLU A 88 -13.74 -13.63 -20.13
N CYS A 89 -14.43 -14.68 -20.59
CA CYS A 89 -15.85 -14.67 -20.95
C CYS A 89 -16.83 -14.31 -19.80
N ASP A 90 -16.45 -14.47 -18.53
CA ASP A 90 -17.32 -14.16 -17.38
C ASP A 90 -17.66 -12.68 -17.22
N TYR A 91 -16.86 -11.75 -17.79
CA TYR A 91 -17.19 -10.32 -17.84
C TYR A 91 -18.41 -10.02 -18.73
N PHE A 92 -18.80 -10.93 -19.63
CA PHE A 92 -19.81 -10.72 -20.66
C PHE A 92 -21.12 -11.46 -20.37
N GLY A 93 -22.16 -11.10 -21.11
CA GLY A 93 -23.43 -11.83 -21.10
C GLY A 93 -24.27 -11.55 -22.35
N LEU A 94 -25.31 -12.35 -22.53
CA LEU A 94 -26.34 -12.11 -23.54
C LEU A 94 -27.56 -11.47 -22.88
N GLU A 95 -28.07 -10.40 -23.49
CA GLU A 95 -29.33 -9.77 -23.11
C GLU A 95 -30.33 -9.76 -24.27
N PHE A 96 -31.61 -9.87 -23.93
CA PHE A 96 -32.73 -9.81 -24.88
C PHE A 96 -33.73 -8.75 -24.43
N GLN A 97 -34.44 -8.16 -25.40
CA GLN A 97 -35.44 -7.13 -25.10
C GLN A 97 -36.74 -7.76 -24.58
N HIS A 98 -37.24 -7.26 -23.47
CA HIS A 98 -38.54 -7.62 -22.92
C HIS A 98 -39.68 -6.91 -23.70
N PRO A 99 -40.92 -7.44 -23.76
CA PRO A 99 -42.09 -6.76 -24.35
C PRO A 99 -42.55 -5.45 -23.65
N ARG A 100 -41.67 -4.83 -22.86
CA ARG A 100 -41.81 -3.47 -22.30
C ARG A 100 -40.53 -2.65 -22.57
N SER A 101 -39.88 -2.94 -23.70
CA SER A 101 -38.68 -2.31 -24.27
C SER A 101 -37.38 -2.32 -23.45
N TYR A 102 -37.39 -2.75 -22.18
CA TYR A 102 -36.18 -2.88 -21.35
C TYR A 102 -35.43 -4.22 -21.58
N TRP A 103 -34.11 -4.22 -21.39
CA TRP A 103 -33.25 -5.39 -21.57
C TRP A 103 -33.24 -6.32 -20.35
N ILE A 104 -33.12 -7.64 -20.59
CA ILE A 104 -33.00 -8.68 -19.57
C ILE A 104 -31.84 -9.62 -19.91
N TRP A 105 -30.96 -9.87 -18.93
CA TRP A 105 -29.92 -10.90 -19.02
C TRP A 105 -30.51 -12.31 -19.12
N LEU A 106 -29.97 -13.12 -20.04
CA LEU A 106 -30.24 -14.56 -20.13
C LEU A 106 -29.71 -15.27 -18.87
N GLU A 107 -30.57 -15.96 -18.12
CA GLU A 107 -30.14 -16.75 -16.96
C GLU A 107 -29.54 -18.09 -17.45
N PRO A 108 -28.29 -18.44 -17.11
CA PRO A 108 -27.65 -19.64 -17.66
C PRO A 108 -28.39 -20.93 -17.29
N MET A 109 -28.80 -21.06 -16.02
CA MET A 109 -29.42 -22.25 -15.43
C MET A 109 -30.92 -22.45 -15.78
N LYS A 110 -31.38 -21.95 -16.95
CA LYS A 110 -32.79 -22.02 -17.37
C LYS A 110 -32.95 -22.31 -18.86
N PRO A 111 -33.89 -23.20 -19.26
CA PRO A 111 -34.23 -23.43 -20.66
C PRO A 111 -34.56 -22.14 -21.41
N ILE A 112 -33.94 -21.91 -22.58
CA ILE A 112 -34.06 -20.64 -23.32
C ILE A 112 -35.52 -20.35 -23.68
N ILE A 113 -36.27 -21.37 -24.10
CA ILE A 113 -37.71 -21.31 -24.43
C ILE A 113 -38.60 -20.89 -23.24
N ARG A 114 -38.11 -20.97 -21.99
CA ARG A 114 -38.81 -20.49 -20.77
C ARG A 114 -38.43 -19.05 -20.38
N GLN A 115 -37.52 -18.41 -21.12
CA GLN A 115 -37.03 -17.05 -20.86
C GLN A 115 -37.41 -16.09 -21.99
N VAL A 116 -37.15 -16.50 -23.23
CA VAL A 116 -37.32 -15.68 -24.43
C VAL A 116 -38.65 -16.02 -25.09
N ARG A 117 -39.52 -15.03 -25.30
CA ARG A 117 -40.79 -15.22 -26.02
C ARG A 117 -40.51 -15.32 -27.53
N ARG A 118 -41.10 -16.31 -28.21
CA ARG A 118 -40.92 -16.60 -29.65
C ARG A 118 -39.43 -16.59 -30.07
N PRO A 119 -38.58 -17.48 -29.51
CA PRO A 119 -37.13 -17.35 -29.62
C PRO A 119 -36.56 -17.40 -31.05
N LYS A 120 -37.25 -18.05 -32.01
CA LYS A 120 -36.88 -18.01 -33.45
C LYS A 120 -36.81 -16.59 -34.02
N ASN A 121 -37.60 -15.65 -33.46
CA ASN A 121 -37.70 -14.28 -33.96
C ASN A 121 -36.91 -13.29 -33.08
N ALA A 122 -36.61 -13.65 -31.84
CA ALA A 122 -35.95 -12.78 -30.87
C ALA A 122 -34.49 -12.48 -31.26
N LEU A 123 -34.07 -11.25 -31.00
CA LEU A 123 -32.66 -10.86 -31.07
C LEU A 123 -32.07 -10.85 -29.66
N LEU A 124 -31.00 -11.63 -29.47
CA LEU A 124 -30.12 -11.49 -28.32
C LEU A 124 -28.95 -10.60 -28.73
N ARG A 125 -28.39 -9.83 -27.81
CA ARG A 125 -27.15 -9.07 -28.03
C ARG A 125 -26.10 -9.38 -26.99
N LEU A 126 -24.84 -9.42 -27.42
CA LEU A 126 -23.68 -9.45 -26.55
C LEU A 126 -23.52 -8.09 -25.85
N ALA A 127 -23.22 -8.13 -24.55
CA ALA A 127 -22.93 -6.96 -23.76
C ALA A 127 -21.95 -7.27 -22.63
N VAL A 128 -21.15 -6.28 -22.24
CA VAL A 128 -20.40 -6.32 -20.98
C VAL A 128 -21.41 -6.31 -19.82
N LYS A 129 -21.22 -7.25 -18.91
CA LYS A 129 -22.06 -7.48 -17.74
C LYS A 129 -21.42 -6.96 -16.46
N PHE A 130 -20.09 -7.07 -16.33
CA PHE A 130 -19.32 -6.59 -15.18
C PHE A 130 -18.19 -5.68 -15.65
N PHE A 131 -18.16 -4.43 -15.15
CA PHE A 131 -17.10 -3.46 -15.46
C PHE A 131 -16.11 -3.39 -14.29
N PRO A 132 -14.82 -3.76 -14.49
CA PRO A 132 -13.81 -3.63 -13.44
C PRO A 132 -13.46 -2.15 -13.17
N PRO A 133 -12.98 -1.81 -11.97
CA PRO A 133 -12.52 -0.45 -11.64
C PRO A 133 -11.29 0.01 -12.43
N ASP A 134 -10.49 -0.96 -12.90
CA ASP A 134 -9.13 -0.80 -13.40
C ASP A 134 -9.00 -1.61 -14.70
N PRO A 135 -8.83 -0.96 -15.86
CA PRO A 135 -8.65 -1.60 -17.15
C PRO A 135 -7.44 -2.54 -17.23
N GLY A 136 -6.41 -2.34 -16.38
CA GLY A 136 -5.26 -3.24 -16.27
C GLY A 136 -5.60 -4.63 -15.71
N GLN A 137 -6.83 -4.82 -15.20
CA GLN A 137 -7.35 -6.12 -14.80
C GLN A 137 -7.80 -6.97 -16.01
N LEU A 138 -8.07 -6.37 -17.17
CA LEU A 138 -8.43 -7.07 -18.41
C LEU A 138 -7.16 -7.53 -19.12
N GLN A 139 -6.84 -8.83 -19.01
CA GLN A 139 -5.57 -9.35 -19.48
C GLN A 139 -5.53 -9.42 -21.01
N GLU A 140 -6.60 -9.90 -21.65
CA GLU A 140 -6.65 -10.11 -23.09
C GLU A 140 -6.86 -8.79 -23.85
N GLU A 141 -6.09 -8.60 -24.92
CA GLU A 141 -6.26 -7.49 -25.86
C GLU A 141 -7.67 -7.50 -26.48
N TYR A 142 -8.13 -8.67 -26.91
CA TYR A 142 -9.48 -8.83 -27.46
C TYR A 142 -10.58 -8.49 -26.44
N THR A 143 -10.40 -8.79 -25.16
CA THR A 143 -11.33 -8.36 -24.10
C THR A 143 -11.35 -6.84 -23.98
N ARG A 144 -10.18 -6.17 -24.01
CA ARG A 144 -10.10 -4.70 -24.00
C ARG A 144 -10.79 -4.08 -25.21
N TYR A 145 -10.61 -4.66 -26.41
CA TYR A 145 -11.33 -4.24 -27.63
C TYR A 145 -12.86 -4.38 -27.51
N LEU A 146 -13.36 -5.52 -27.03
CA LEU A 146 -14.80 -5.70 -26.82
C LEU A 146 -15.37 -4.72 -25.78
N PHE A 147 -14.60 -4.32 -24.77
CA PHE A 147 -15.00 -3.26 -23.85
C PHE A 147 -15.00 -1.86 -24.52
N ALA A 148 -14.03 -1.55 -25.40
CA ALA A 148 -14.04 -0.32 -26.18
C ALA A 148 -15.27 -0.23 -27.11
N LEU A 149 -15.63 -1.33 -27.79
CA LEU A 149 -16.86 -1.44 -28.59
C LEU A 149 -18.15 -1.28 -27.74
N GLN A 150 -18.17 -1.83 -26.53
CA GLN A 150 -19.27 -1.59 -25.59
C GLN A 150 -19.39 -0.10 -25.23
N LEU A 151 -18.28 0.62 -25.06
CA LEU A 151 -18.28 2.06 -24.77
C LEU A 151 -18.70 2.88 -26.00
N LYS A 152 -18.29 2.51 -27.22
CA LYS A 152 -18.84 3.09 -28.46
C LYS A 152 -20.38 2.97 -28.48
N ARG A 153 -20.92 1.81 -28.12
CA ARG A 153 -22.38 1.62 -28.00
C ARG A 153 -23.00 2.41 -26.85
N ASP A 154 -22.35 2.51 -25.69
CA ASP A 154 -22.90 3.25 -24.55
C ASP A 154 -22.84 4.78 -24.74
N LEU A 155 -21.96 5.29 -25.62
CA LEU A 155 -21.99 6.67 -26.14
C LEU A 155 -23.16 6.87 -27.11
N LEU A 156 -23.32 5.99 -28.10
CA LEU A 156 -24.42 6.04 -29.08
C LEU A 156 -25.81 5.83 -28.45
N GLU A 157 -25.92 5.06 -27.36
CA GLU A 157 -27.16 4.90 -26.59
C GLU A 157 -27.41 6.03 -25.57
N GLU A 158 -26.58 7.09 -25.54
CA GLU A 158 -26.58 8.20 -24.55
C GLU A 158 -26.50 7.74 -23.08
N ARG A 159 -25.95 6.55 -22.85
CA ARG A 159 -25.86 5.91 -21.53
C ARG A 159 -24.58 6.27 -20.77
N LEU A 160 -23.60 6.83 -21.46
CA LEU A 160 -22.36 7.38 -20.90
C LEU A 160 -22.30 8.91 -21.14
N PRO A 161 -23.14 9.72 -20.46
CA PRO A 161 -23.13 11.17 -20.63
C PRO A 161 -21.78 11.76 -20.20
N CYS A 162 -21.23 12.60 -21.07
CA CYS A 162 -19.98 13.35 -20.90
C CYS A 162 -20.06 14.68 -21.68
N THR A 163 -19.02 15.52 -21.59
CA THR A 163 -18.97 16.77 -22.38
C THR A 163 -18.57 16.48 -23.82
N ASP A 164 -18.98 17.31 -24.77
CA ASP A 164 -18.65 17.17 -26.20
C ASP A 164 -17.16 16.97 -26.45
N THR A 165 -16.29 17.65 -25.68
CA THR A 165 -14.84 17.52 -25.78
C THR A 165 -14.35 16.14 -25.33
N THR A 166 -14.92 15.56 -24.27
CA THR A 166 -14.61 14.18 -23.85
C THR A 166 -15.24 13.14 -24.79
N ALA A 167 -16.42 13.41 -25.32
CA ALA A 167 -17.07 12.59 -26.33
C ALA A 167 -16.22 12.52 -27.61
N ALA A 168 -15.74 13.67 -28.10
CA ALA A 168 -14.85 13.76 -29.25
C ALA A 168 -13.50 13.07 -29.03
N LEU A 169 -12.92 13.17 -27.82
CA LEU A 169 -11.68 12.48 -27.46
C LEU A 169 -11.85 10.96 -27.39
N LEU A 170 -12.97 10.47 -26.83
CA LEU A 170 -13.29 9.04 -26.86
C LEU A 170 -13.51 8.55 -28.29
N ALA A 171 -14.22 9.32 -29.11
CA ALA A 171 -14.45 9.01 -30.53
C ALA A 171 -13.15 8.99 -31.34
N SER A 172 -12.18 9.88 -31.09
CA SER A 172 -10.89 9.91 -31.81
C SER A 172 -9.96 8.76 -31.43
N HIS A 173 -10.00 8.26 -30.19
CA HIS A 173 -9.31 7.01 -29.84
C HIS A 173 -9.99 5.77 -30.44
N LEU A 174 -11.33 5.75 -30.49
CA LEU A 174 -12.11 4.73 -31.20
C LEU A 174 -11.96 4.81 -32.74
N LEU A 175 -11.45 5.93 -33.26
CA LEU A 175 -11.08 6.09 -34.67
C LEU A 175 -9.69 5.50 -34.92
N GLN A 176 -8.68 5.93 -34.15
CA GLN A 176 -7.29 5.43 -34.20
C GLN A 176 -7.23 3.90 -34.09
N SER A 177 -8.08 3.26 -33.27
CA SER A 177 -8.07 1.81 -33.13
C SER A 177 -8.75 1.06 -34.29
N GLU A 178 -9.71 1.67 -35.00
CA GLU A 178 -10.41 1.04 -36.14
C GLU A 178 -9.69 1.26 -37.48
N ILE A 179 -9.17 2.46 -37.76
CA ILE A 179 -8.56 2.81 -39.07
C ILE A 179 -7.04 3.04 -39.05
N GLY A 180 -6.43 3.23 -37.88
CA GLY A 180 -5.01 3.57 -37.74
C GLY A 180 -4.77 5.08 -37.74
N ASP A 181 -3.55 5.49 -38.13
CA ASP A 181 -3.11 6.89 -38.08
C ASP A 181 -3.93 7.84 -38.98
N TYR A 182 -4.05 9.08 -38.53
CA TYR A 182 -4.77 10.19 -39.16
C TYR A 182 -4.47 10.38 -40.67
N ASP A 183 -5.52 10.25 -41.50
CA ASP A 183 -5.54 10.69 -42.90
C ASP A 183 -6.85 11.47 -43.12
N GLU A 184 -6.76 12.76 -43.43
CA GLU A 184 -7.96 13.62 -43.48
C GLU A 184 -9.01 13.18 -44.51
N THR A 185 -8.61 12.46 -45.56
CA THR A 185 -9.56 11.93 -46.55
C THR A 185 -10.25 10.68 -46.02
N LEU A 186 -9.48 9.71 -45.51
CA LEU A 186 -10.00 8.44 -45.00
C LEU A 186 -10.83 8.64 -43.71
N ASP A 187 -10.39 9.54 -42.82
CA ASP A 187 -11.13 9.92 -41.61
C ASP A 187 -12.51 10.48 -41.96
N ARG A 188 -12.56 11.47 -42.88
CA ARG A 188 -13.80 12.14 -43.28
C ARG A 188 -14.74 11.23 -44.09
N GLU A 189 -14.23 10.23 -44.79
CA GLU A 189 -15.04 9.17 -45.41
C GLU A 189 -15.56 8.18 -44.36
N HIS A 190 -14.70 7.70 -43.47
CA HIS A 190 -15.05 6.72 -42.45
C HIS A 190 -16.07 7.26 -41.43
N LEU A 191 -15.94 8.53 -41.02
CA LEU A 191 -16.90 9.23 -40.15
C LEU A 191 -18.21 9.61 -40.85
N LYS A 192 -18.30 9.54 -42.18
CA LYS A 192 -19.60 9.58 -42.91
C LYS A 192 -20.26 8.21 -42.98
N ALA A 193 -19.47 7.14 -43.01
CA ALA A 193 -19.96 5.76 -43.05
C ALA A 193 -20.25 5.16 -41.66
N ASN A 194 -19.66 5.70 -40.59
CA ASN A 194 -19.72 5.15 -39.24
C ASN A 194 -20.02 6.22 -38.19
N GLU A 195 -21.13 6.05 -37.47
CA GLU A 195 -21.45 6.84 -36.29
C GLU A 195 -20.66 6.36 -35.06
N TYR A 196 -20.18 7.31 -34.27
CA TYR A 196 -19.56 7.13 -32.95
C TYR A 196 -20.27 7.96 -31.87
N LEU A 197 -20.92 9.08 -32.25
CA LEU A 197 -21.67 9.98 -31.35
C LEU A 197 -23.03 10.37 -31.95
N PRO A 198 -24.11 10.54 -31.16
CA PRO A 198 -25.44 10.97 -31.65
C PRO A 198 -25.49 12.36 -32.30
N SER A 199 -24.47 13.19 -32.10
CA SER A 199 -24.32 14.53 -32.72
C SER A 199 -22.91 14.69 -33.31
N GLN A 200 -22.49 13.69 -34.09
CA GLN A 200 -21.15 13.60 -34.66
C GLN A 200 -20.73 14.83 -35.46
N GLU A 201 -21.64 15.40 -36.26
CA GLU A 201 -21.36 16.57 -37.12
C GLU A 201 -20.89 17.79 -36.29
N HIS A 202 -21.55 18.09 -35.18
CA HIS A 202 -21.18 19.20 -34.27
C HIS A 202 -19.81 19.03 -33.60
N SER A 203 -19.25 17.82 -33.60
CA SER A 203 -17.95 17.50 -33.00
C SER A 203 -16.90 17.06 -34.03
N LEU A 204 -17.21 17.03 -35.33
CA LEU A 204 -16.37 16.45 -36.38
C LEU A 204 -14.94 17.00 -36.37
N GLU A 205 -14.78 18.32 -36.42
CA GLU A 205 -13.45 18.94 -36.44
C GLU A 205 -12.67 18.70 -35.13
N LYS A 206 -13.35 18.57 -33.97
CA LYS A 206 -12.70 18.21 -32.70
C LYS A 206 -12.20 16.76 -32.70
N ILE A 207 -12.97 15.83 -33.29
CA ILE A 207 -12.55 14.43 -33.44
C ILE A 207 -11.28 14.35 -34.30
N LEU A 208 -11.26 15.07 -35.43
CA LEU A 208 -10.10 15.15 -36.33
C LEU A 208 -8.90 15.83 -35.65
N GLU A 209 -9.11 16.91 -34.89
CA GLU A 209 -8.05 17.61 -34.15
C GLU A 209 -7.40 16.72 -33.08
N PHE A 210 -8.18 15.88 -32.39
CA PHE A 210 -7.62 14.90 -31.45
C PHE A 210 -6.97 13.72 -32.17
N HIS A 211 -7.57 13.20 -33.24
CA HIS A 211 -7.01 12.05 -33.98
C HIS A 211 -5.60 12.34 -34.52
N ARG A 212 -5.39 13.56 -35.05
CA ARG A 212 -4.08 14.06 -35.49
C ARG A 212 -3.00 14.09 -34.40
N LYS A 213 -3.37 14.04 -33.11
CA LYS A 213 -2.46 13.98 -31.94
C LYS A 213 -2.17 12.55 -31.48
N HIS A 214 -2.82 11.55 -32.06
CA HIS A 214 -2.70 10.14 -31.67
C HIS A 214 -1.81 9.32 -32.62
N THR A 215 -1.33 9.92 -33.71
CA THR A 215 -0.40 9.35 -34.68
C THR A 215 0.74 8.55 -34.03
N GLY A 216 0.89 7.29 -34.42
CA GLY A 216 1.86 6.34 -33.87
C GLY A 216 1.33 5.46 -32.73
N GLN A 217 0.13 5.71 -32.19
CA GLN A 217 -0.49 4.84 -31.17
C GLN A 217 -1.06 3.57 -31.82
N THR A 218 -0.75 2.41 -31.25
CA THR A 218 -1.33 1.14 -31.72
C THR A 218 -2.82 1.03 -31.33
N PRO A 219 -3.62 0.20 -32.04
CA PRO A 219 -5.01 -0.05 -31.68
C PRO A 219 -5.20 -0.56 -30.24
N ALA A 220 -4.25 -1.39 -29.74
CA ALA A 220 -4.27 -1.92 -28.39
C ALA A 220 -4.06 -0.86 -27.30
N GLU A 221 -3.21 0.13 -27.57
CA GLU A 221 -2.98 1.28 -26.69
C GLU A 221 -4.16 2.25 -26.75
N SER A 222 -4.69 2.52 -27.94
CA SER A 222 -5.83 3.43 -28.10
C SER A 222 -7.10 2.88 -27.44
N ASP A 223 -7.39 1.57 -27.57
CA ASP A 223 -8.45 0.91 -26.79
C ASP A 223 -8.24 1.09 -25.27
N PHE A 224 -7.00 0.96 -24.79
CA PHE A 224 -6.69 1.16 -23.37
C PHE A 224 -6.93 2.62 -22.95
N GLN A 225 -6.63 3.61 -23.81
CA GLN A 225 -6.98 5.01 -23.55
C GLN A 225 -8.50 5.25 -23.52
N VAL A 226 -9.29 4.61 -24.38
CA VAL A 226 -10.77 4.64 -24.30
C VAL A 226 -11.25 4.19 -22.92
N LEU A 227 -10.69 3.11 -22.38
CA LEU A 227 -11.02 2.58 -21.05
C LEU A 227 -10.55 3.51 -19.92
N GLU A 228 -9.33 4.03 -20.02
CA GLU A 228 -8.72 4.96 -19.05
C GLU A 228 -9.40 6.33 -18.99
N ILE A 229 -9.97 6.81 -20.10
CA ILE A 229 -10.80 8.02 -20.14
C ILE A 229 -12.20 7.69 -19.62
N ALA A 230 -12.83 6.64 -20.12
CA ALA A 230 -14.21 6.29 -19.76
C ALA A 230 -14.39 5.99 -18.27
N ARG A 231 -13.44 5.30 -17.62
CA ARG A 231 -13.53 4.99 -16.17
C ARG A 231 -13.54 6.21 -15.25
N LYS A 232 -13.18 7.40 -15.75
CA LYS A 232 -13.20 8.67 -15.02
C LYS A 232 -14.60 9.33 -15.03
N LEU A 233 -15.50 8.84 -15.88
CA LEU A 233 -16.89 9.31 -15.98
C LEU A 233 -17.77 8.60 -14.95
N GLU A 234 -18.61 9.35 -14.24
CA GLU A 234 -19.46 8.82 -13.15
C GLU A 234 -20.41 7.71 -13.58
N MET A 235 -20.81 7.70 -14.86
CA MET A 235 -21.74 6.74 -15.44
C MET A 235 -21.08 5.47 -16.01
N TYR A 236 -19.75 5.34 -15.91
CA TYR A 236 -19.00 4.20 -16.45
C TYR A 236 -19.54 2.84 -15.96
N GLY A 237 -19.99 2.01 -16.92
CA GLY A 237 -20.53 0.68 -16.67
C GLY A 237 -21.86 0.62 -15.91
N LEU A 238 -22.48 1.77 -15.60
CA LEU A 238 -23.71 1.82 -14.82
C LEU A 238 -24.95 1.54 -15.66
N ARG A 239 -25.97 0.97 -15.00
CA ARG A 239 -27.29 0.70 -15.58
C ARG A 239 -28.36 1.13 -14.56
N PHE A 240 -29.19 2.10 -14.94
CA PHE A 240 -30.24 2.64 -14.06
C PHE A 240 -31.49 1.77 -14.02
N HIS A 241 -31.99 1.53 -12.81
CA HIS A 241 -33.27 0.91 -12.51
C HIS A 241 -34.14 1.89 -11.73
N ARG A 242 -35.21 2.38 -12.35
CA ARG A 242 -36.14 3.35 -11.73
C ARG A 242 -36.80 2.76 -10.48
N ALA A 243 -36.78 3.53 -9.39
CA ALA A 243 -37.36 3.19 -8.10
C ALA A 243 -37.90 4.44 -7.38
N SER A 244 -38.51 4.21 -6.23
CA SER A 244 -38.74 5.22 -5.18
C SER A 244 -38.08 4.79 -3.87
N ASP A 245 -37.82 5.77 -3.00
CA ASP A 245 -37.44 5.57 -1.59
C ASP A 245 -38.68 5.28 -0.71
N ARG A 246 -38.62 5.59 0.59
CA ARG A 246 -39.76 5.43 1.52
C ARG A 246 -40.69 6.63 1.51
N GLU A 247 -40.12 7.79 1.20
CA GLU A 247 -40.70 9.13 1.19
C GLU A 247 -41.50 9.37 -0.10
N GLY A 248 -41.20 8.60 -1.16
CA GLY A 248 -41.90 8.60 -2.45
C GLY A 248 -41.16 9.35 -3.55
N ALA A 249 -39.95 9.86 -3.30
CA ALA A 249 -39.17 10.57 -4.32
C ALA A 249 -38.75 9.62 -5.44
N ARG A 250 -38.53 10.17 -6.65
CA ARG A 250 -38.14 9.38 -7.82
C ARG A 250 -36.62 9.28 -7.89
N ILE A 251 -36.10 8.06 -7.82
CA ILE A 251 -34.66 7.75 -7.80
C ILE A 251 -34.32 6.70 -8.86
N ASN A 252 -33.04 6.67 -9.25
CA ASN A 252 -32.47 5.60 -10.05
C ASN A 252 -31.51 4.78 -9.18
N LEU A 253 -31.68 3.47 -9.16
CA LEU A 253 -30.74 2.55 -8.52
C LEU A 253 -29.77 2.00 -9.58
N ALA A 254 -28.49 1.89 -9.23
CA ALA A 254 -27.48 1.21 -10.05
C ALA A 254 -26.64 0.25 -9.21
N VAL A 255 -25.81 -0.54 -9.87
CA VAL A 255 -24.96 -1.57 -9.24
C VAL A 255 -23.55 -1.45 -9.82
N SER A 256 -22.53 -1.49 -8.96
CA SER A 256 -21.12 -1.45 -9.37
C SER A 256 -20.26 -2.43 -8.56
N HIS A 257 -18.97 -2.51 -8.87
CA HIS A 257 -17.99 -3.26 -8.07
C HIS A 257 -17.93 -2.77 -6.61
N MET A 258 -18.34 -1.53 -6.31
CA MET A 258 -18.36 -0.98 -4.94
C MET A 258 -19.60 -1.35 -4.14
N GLY A 259 -20.79 -1.37 -4.74
CA GLY A 259 -22.05 -1.44 -4.00
C GLY A 259 -23.31 -1.24 -4.82
N VAL A 260 -24.43 -1.06 -4.11
CA VAL A 260 -25.67 -0.49 -4.69
C VAL A 260 -25.59 1.02 -4.61
N LEU A 261 -25.76 1.69 -5.75
CA LEU A 261 -25.72 3.14 -5.90
C LEU A 261 -27.15 3.70 -5.97
N VAL A 262 -27.36 4.90 -5.43
CA VAL A 262 -28.63 5.66 -5.52
C VAL A 262 -28.37 7.00 -6.18
N PHE A 263 -29.20 7.36 -7.15
CA PHE A 263 -29.11 8.60 -7.93
C PHE A 263 -30.46 9.34 -7.94
N GLN A 264 -30.42 10.67 -7.97
CA GLN A 264 -31.57 11.54 -8.24
C GLN A 264 -31.34 12.20 -9.61
N GLY A 265 -32.15 11.86 -10.61
CA GLY A 265 -31.81 12.15 -12.00
C GLY A 265 -30.50 11.44 -12.38
N THR A 266 -29.47 12.23 -12.70
CA THR A 266 -28.09 11.80 -12.98
C THR A 266 -27.12 11.98 -11.80
N THR A 267 -27.50 12.66 -10.72
CA THR A 267 -26.61 12.97 -9.59
C THR A 267 -26.62 11.85 -8.55
N LYS A 268 -25.45 11.35 -8.15
CA LYS A 268 -25.32 10.29 -7.12
C LYS A 268 -25.61 10.82 -5.71
N ILE A 269 -26.63 10.26 -5.06
CA ILE A 269 -27.00 10.58 -3.66
C ILE A 269 -26.19 9.74 -2.67
N ASN A 270 -26.08 8.42 -2.90
CA ASN A 270 -25.61 7.48 -1.87
C ASN A 270 -24.99 6.21 -2.49
N THR A 271 -24.11 5.55 -1.73
CA THR A 271 -23.44 4.30 -2.11
C THR A 271 -23.48 3.29 -0.95
N PHE A 272 -24.34 2.28 -1.05
CA PHE A 272 -24.37 1.14 -0.13
C PHE A 272 -23.27 0.14 -0.50
N ASN A 273 -22.05 0.46 -0.07
CA ASN A 273 -20.86 -0.36 -0.28
C ASN A 273 -21.09 -1.82 0.19
N TRP A 274 -20.65 -2.80 -0.59
CA TRP A 274 -20.86 -4.23 -0.31
C TRP A 274 -20.41 -4.64 1.10
N SER A 275 -19.36 -4.01 1.65
CA SER A 275 -18.89 -4.25 3.03
C SER A 275 -19.87 -3.85 4.13
N ARG A 276 -20.76 -2.87 3.87
CA ARG A 276 -21.78 -2.40 4.82
C ARG A 276 -23.09 -3.20 4.69
N VAL A 277 -23.28 -3.98 3.63
CA VAL A 277 -24.52 -4.71 3.31
C VAL A 277 -24.52 -6.10 3.96
N ARG A 278 -25.30 -6.26 5.03
CA ARG A 278 -25.50 -7.52 5.75
C ARG A 278 -26.35 -8.52 4.97
N LYS A 279 -27.41 -8.05 4.29
CA LYS A 279 -28.32 -8.90 3.50
C LYS A 279 -29.12 -8.12 2.47
N LEU A 280 -29.13 -8.63 1.24
CA LEU A 280 -30.05 -8.21 0.18
C LEU A 280 -31.28 -9.12 0.13
N SER A 281 -32.47 -8.53 0.02
CA SER A 281 -33.73 -9.27 -0.12
C SER A 281 -34.78 -8.46 -0.88
N PHE A 282 -35.89 -9.09 -1.26
CA PHE A 282 -37.03 -8.39 -1.87
C PHE A 282 -38.37 -9.02 -1.44
N LYS A 283 -39.43 -8.20 -1.39
CA LYS A 283 -40.80 -8.60 -1.02
C LYS A 283 -41.82 -7.86 -1.89
N ARG A 284 -42.55 -8.57 -2.74
CA ARG A 284 -43.40 -7.97 -3.80
C ARG A 284 -42.57 -7.02 -4.68
N LYS A 285 -42.86 -5.71 -4.68
CA LYS A 285 -42.12 -4.65 -5.41
C LYS A 285 -40.98 -4.00 -4.59
N ARG A 286 -40.87 -4.32 -3.30
CA ARG A 286 -39.97 -3.66 -2.33
C ARG A 286 -38.63 -4.39 -2.29
N PHE A 287 -37.56 -3.73 -2.70
CA PHE A 287 -36.16 -4.14 -2.52
C PHE A 287 -35.69 -3.69 -1.14
N LEU A 288 -34.97 -4.57 -0.43
CA LEU A 288 -34.65 -4.40 0.99
C LEU A 288 -33.17 -4.66 1.23
N ILE A 289 -32.45 -3.62 1.64
CA ILE A 289 -31.03 -3.68 2.03
C ILE A 289 -30.97 -3.65 3.55
N LYS A 290 -30.51 -4.73 4.17
CA LYS A 290 -30.12 -4.73 5.59
C LYS A 290 -28.65 -4.36 5.70
N LEU A 291 -28.33 -3.42 6.58
CA LEU A 291 -26.96 -3.01 6.87
C LEU A 291 -26.40 -3.79 8.08
N HIS A 292 -25.12 -3.57 8.39
CA HIS A 292 -24.53 -3.95 9.66
C HIS A 292 -24.78 -2.85 10.71
N ALA A 293 -25.25 -3.24 11.90
CA ALA A 293 -25.72 -2.32 12.94
C ALA A 293 -24.63 -1.42 13.56
N GLU A 294 -23.34 -1.76 13.41
CA GLU A 294 -22.20 -1.06 14.01
C GLU A 294 -21.90 0.34 13.41
N VAL A 295 -22.78 0.87 12.54
CA VAL A 295 -22.51 2.06 11.71
C VAL A 295 -23.42 3.25 12.03
N HIS A 296 -24.56 3.06 12.70
CA HIS A 296 -25.53 4.12 13.03
C HIS A 296 -26.04 4.00 14.48
N GLY A 297 -26.60 5.09 15.01
CA GLY A 297 -27.41 5.09 16.22
C GLY A 297 -28.75 4.36 16.04
N PRO A 298 -29.73 4.52 16.96
CA PRO A 298 -30.90 3.63 17.09
C PRO A 298 -31.95 3.66 15.95
N TYR A 299 -31.63 4.22 14.78
CA TYR A 299 -32.56 4.39 13.67
C TYR A 299 -32.20 3.56 12.42
N GLN A 300 -33.02 2.52 12.19
CA GLN A 300 -33.27 1.84 10.91
C GLN A 300 -32.15 0.99 10.26
N ASP A 301 -31.91 -0.16 10.89
CA ASP A 301 -31.12 -1.34 10.43
C ASP A 301 -31.47 -1.90 9.02
N THR A 302 -32.49 -1.36 8.34
CA THR A 302 -33.01 -1.88 7.06
C THR A 302 -33.60 -0.76 6.22
N LEU A 303 -33.01 -0.54 5.05
CA LEU A 303 -33.47 0.39 4.01
C LEU A 303 -34.39 -0.30 3.01
N GLU A 304 -35.23 0.49 2.33
CA GLU A 304 -36.26 -0.02 1.43
C GLU A 304 -36.45 0.89 0.22
N PHE A 305 -36.55 0.26 -0.96
CA PHE A 305 -36.76 0.94 -2.24
C PHE A 305 -37.84 0.22 -3.05
N LEU A 306 -38.71 0.95 -3.74
CA LEU A 306 -39.90 0.42 -4.40
C LEU A 306 -39.74 0.52 -5.93
N LEU A 307 -39.63 -0.62 -6.62
CA LEU A 307 -39.46 -0.69 -8.08
C LEU A 307 -40.82 -0.89 -8.79
N GLY A 308 -40.88 -0.59 -10.10
CA GLY A 308 -42.11 -0.61 -10.88
C GLY A 308 -42.89 -1.93 -10.84
N SER A 309 -42.21 -3.09 -10.82
CA SER A 309 -42.84 -4.40 -10.65
C SER A 309 -42.05 -5.37 -9.76
N ARG A 310 -42.70 -6.48 -9.39
CA ARG A 310 -42.08 -7.61 -8.67
C ARG A 310 -40.89 -8.19 -9.43
N ASP A 311 -41.01 -8.29 -10.74
CA ASP A 311 -40.04 -9.01 -11.56
C ASP A 311 -38.86 -8.10 -11.96
N GLU A 312 -39.09 -6.79 -12.08
CA GLU A 312 -38.02 -5.77 -12.04
C GLU A 312 -37.27 -5.82 -10.71
N CYS A 313 -37.98 -5.79 -9.57
CA CYS A 313 -37.39 -5.88 -8.23
C CYS A 313 -36.57 -7.17 -8.03
N LYS A 314 -37.09 -8.31 -8.52
CA LYS A 314 -36.38 -9.59 -8.53
C LYS A 314 -35.15 -9.58 -9.43
N ASN A 315 -35.23 -8.98 -10.62
CA ASN A 315 -34.10 -8.90 -11.54
C ASN A 315 -33.01 -7.98 -11.00
N PHE A 316 -33.35 -6.83 -10.42
CA PHE A 316 -32.40 -5.96 -9.73
C PHE A 316 -31.70 -6.69 -8.58
N TRP A 317 -32.46 -7.41 -7.73
CA TRP A 317 -31.90 -8.25 -6.67
C TRP A 317 -30.95 -9.33 -7.20
N LYS A 318 -31.21 -9.96 -8.36
CA LYS A 318 -30.24 -10.87 -9.00
C LYS A 318 -28.95 -10.12 -9.36
N ILE A 319 -29.05 -8.99 -10.06
CA ILE A 319 -27.88 -8.21 -10.53
C ILE A 319 -26.98 -7.87 -9.34
N CYS A 320 -27.55 -7.43 -8.22
CA CYS A 320 -26.79 -7.17 -6.99
C CYS A 320 -26.13 -8.45 -6.41
N VAL A 321 -26.81 -9.60 -6.44
CA VAL A 321 -26.24 -10.90 -6.02
C VAL A 321 -25.12 -11.35 -6.95
N GLU A 322 -25.24 -11.13 -8.26
CA GLU A 322 -24.22 -11.47 -9.25
C GLU A 322 -22.98 -10.57 -9.10
N TYR A 323 -23.15 -9.24 -9.06
CA TYR A 323 -22.06 -8.28 -8.84
C TYR A 323 -21.31 -8.53 -7.53
N HIS A 324 -22.05 -8.73 -6.43
CA HIS A 324 -21.45 -9.09 -5.14
C HIS A 324 -20.69 -10.43 -5.24
N THR A 325 -21.22 -11.44 -5.92
CA THR A 325 -20.52 -12.73 -6.06
C THR A 325 -19.26 -12.60 -6.91
N PHE A 326 -19.34 -11.93 -8.05
CA PHE A 326 -18.24 -11.77 -9.00
C PHE A 326 -17.07 -10.96 -8.42
N PHE A 327 -17.36 -9.76 -7.87
CA PHE A 327 -16.32 -8.85 -7.39
C PHE A 327 -15.87 -9.07 -5.94
N ARG A 328 -16.72 -9.64 -5.06
CA ARG A 328 -16.44 -9.69 -3.61
C ARG A 328 -16.10 -11.07 -3.06
N LEU A 329 -16.58 -12.16 -3.67
CA LEU A 329 -16.31 -13.50 -3.17
C LEU A 329 -15.06 -14.10 -3.82
N PHE A 330 -14.27 -14.80 -3.00
CA PHE A 330 -13.09 -15.53 -3.47
C PHE A 330 -13.51 -16.71 -4.37
N ASP A 331 -14.55 -17.44 -3.96
CA ASP A 331 -15.11 -18.60 -4.67
C ASP A 331 -16.64 -18.52 -4.81
N GLN A 332 -17.20 -19.29 -5.74
CA GLN A 332 -18.64 -19.52 -5.82
C GLN A 332 -19.22 -20.02 -4.48
N PRO A 333 -20.40 -19.53 -4.03
CA PRO A 333 -21.06 -20.05 -2.83
C PRO A 333 -21.41 -21.55 -2.95
N LYS A 334 -20.68 -22.40 -2.19
CA LYS A 334 -20.93 -23.86 -2.18
C LYS A 334 -22.42 -24.18 -1.98
N ALA A 335 -22.91 -25.12 -2.79
CA ALA A 335 -24.31 -25.48 -2.85
C ALA A 335 -24.79 -26.14 -1.54
N LYS A 336 -25.31 -25.35 -0.58
CA LYS A 336 -26.05 -25.90 0.55
C LYS A 336 -27.16 -26.83 0.05
N ALA A 337 -27.26 -28.00 0.69
CA ALA A 337 -28.26 -29.03 0.38
C ALA A 337 -29.67 -28.44 0.39
N LYS A 338 -30.54 -28.95 -0.49
CA LYS A 338 -31.94 -28.52 -0.54
C LYS A 338 -32.67 -29.07 0.68
N ALA A 339 -33.19 -28.20 1.54
CA ALA A 339 -34.22 -28.61 2.48
C ALA A 339 -35.41 -29.16 1.68
N VAL A 340 -35.81 -30.40 1.95
CA VAL A 340 -36.70 -31.18 1.07
C VAL A 340 -38.13 -30.65 1.06
N PHE A 341 -38.53 -29.88 2.08
CA PHE A 341 -39.87 -29.32 2.20
C PHE A 341 -39.87 -27.78 2.25
N PHE A 342 -40.77 -27.17 1.46
CA PHE A 342 -41.16 -25.75 1.46
C PHE A 342 -40.05 -24.68 1.49
N SER A 343 -39.21 -24.62 0.45
CA SER A 343 -38.28 -23.50 0.22
C SER A 343 -39.02 -22.21 -0.23
N ARG A 344 -39.62 -21.48 0.72
CA ARG A 344 -40.41 -20.25 0.50
C ARG A 344 -39.53 -19.02 0.20
N GLY A 345 -38.65 -19.11 -0.81
CA GLY A 345 -37.70 -18.06 -1.21
C GLY A 345 -37.11 -18.24 -2.62
N SER A 346 -36.38 -17.24 -3.12
CA SER A 346 -35.74 -17.27 -4.43
C SER A 346 -34.40 -18.02 -4.36
N SER A 347 -34.27 -19.16 -5.05
CA SER A 347 -33.10 -20.06 -5.01
C SER A 347 -31.98 -19.70 -6.00
N PHE A 348 -31.99 -18.48 -6.55
CA PHE A 348 -31.01 -18.03 -7.54
C PHE A 348 -29.59 -17.99 -6.96
N ARG A 349 -28.60 -18.37 -7.78
CA ARG A 349 -27.16 -18.34 -7.51
C ARG A 349 -26.45 -17.92 -8.79
N TYR A 350 -25.35 -17.17 -8.67
CA TYR A 350 -24.41 -16.95 -9.78
C TYR A 350 -23.67 -18.25 -10.11
N SER A 351 -23.29 -18.43 -11.38
CA SER A 351 -22.73 -19.70 -11.90
C SER A 351 -21.42 -19.56 -12.71
N GLY A 352 -20.90 -18.34 -12.89
CA GLY A 352 -19.59 -18.10 -13.53
C GLY A 352 -18.43 -18.14 -12.53
N ARG A 353 -17.20 -17.96 -13.01
CA ARG A 353 -16.02 -17.76 -12.15
C ARG A 353 -16.13 -16.42 -11.42
N THR A 354 -15.64 -16.33 -10.18
CA THR A 354 -15.42 -15.01 -9.55
C THR A 354 -14.32 -14.25 -10.30
N GLN A 355 -14.24 -12.92 -10.15
CA GLN A 355 -13.18 -12.15 -10.82
C GLN A 355 -11.78 -12.65 -10.42
N LYS A 356 -11.60 -13.05 -9.15
CA LYS A 356 -10.35 -13.68 -8.70
C LYS A 356 -10.10 -15.02 -9.37
N GLN A 357 -11.09 -15.91 -9.42
CA GLN A 357 -10.97 -17.21 -10.10
C GLN A 357 -10.66 -17.05 -11.60
N LEU A 358 -11.16 -15.99 -12.25
CA LEU A 358 -10.81 -15.68 -13.62
C LEU A 358 -9.36 -15.19 -13.76
N VAL A 359 -8.93 -14.22 -12.95
CA VAL A 359 -7.56 -13.67 -12.99
C VAL A 359 -6.51 -14.73 -12.64
N ASP A 360 -6.80 -15.62 -11.70
CA ASP A 360 -5.92 -16.76 -11.40
C ASP A 360 -5.92 -17.79 -12.54
N TYR A 361 -7.08 -18.14 -13.12
CA TYR A 361 -7.15 -19.02 -14.30
C TYR A 361 -6.34 -18.50 -15.50
N VAL A 362 -6.39 -17.20 -15.80
CA VAL A 362 -5.64 -16.60 -16.91
C VAL A 362 -4.12 -16.58 -16.62
N ARG A 363 -3.72 -16.53 -15.34
CA ARG A 363 -2.32 -16.71 -14.94
C ARG A 363 -1.86 -18.16 -15.10
N ASP A 364 -2.65 -19.09 -14.57
CA ASP A 364 -2.26 -20.50 -14.41
C ASP A 364 -2.35 -21.30 -15.72
N SER A 365 -3.17 -20.86 -16.68
CA SER A 365 -3.40 -21.58 -17.95
C SER A 365 -2.27 -21.43 -18.99
N GLY A 366 -1.28 -20.56 -18.76
CA GLY A 366 -0.03 -20.50 -19.53
C GLY A 366 -0.16 -20.23 -21.04
N VAL A 367 -1.34 -19.81 -21.51
CA VAL A 367 -1.63 -19.63 -22.94
C VAL A 367 -0.72 -18.55 -23.52
N LYS A 368 0.02 -18.89 -24.60
CA LYS A 368 0.84 -17.91 -25.32
C LYS A 368 -0.04 -16.75 -25.77
N ARG A 369 0.32 -15.53 -25.35
CA ARG A 369 -0.38 -14.29 -25.72
C ARG A 369 -0.20 -14.02 -27.21
N VAL A 370 -1.15 -14.46 -28.03
CA VAL A 370 -1.25 -14.09 -29.44
C VAL A 370 -1.87 -12.70 -29.53
N PRO A 371 -1.22 -11.71 -30.15
CA PRO A 371 -1.82 -10.39 -30.41
C PRO A 371 -3.11 -10.53 -31.22
N TYR A 372 -4.11 -9.68 -30.96
CA TYR A 372 -5.40 -9.77 -31.64
C TYR A 372 -5.38 -9.05 -33.00
N GLU A 373 -5.19 -9.81 -34.08
CA GLU A 373 -5.24 -9.27 -35.44
C GLU A 373 -6.69 -8.90 -35.86
N ARG A 374 -6.94 -7.59 -36.03
CA ARG A 374 -8.26 -7.07 -36.41
C ARG A 374 -8.56 -7.33 -37.88
N ARG A 375 -9.77 -7.81 -38.17
CA ARG A 375 -10.25 -8.05 -39.56
C ARG A 375 -10.47 -6.79 -40.40
N HIS A 376 -10.45 -5.61 -39.80
CA HIS A 376 -10.83 -4.34 -40.45
C HIS A 376 -9.72 -3.29 -40.50
N SER A 377 -8.63 -3.45 -39.73
CA SER A 377 -7.50 -2.53 -39.77
C SER A 377 -6.75 -2.68 -41.10
N LYS A 378 -7.02 -1.78 -42.04
CA LYS A 378 -6.24 -1.63 -43.28
C LYS A 378 -4.88 -0.98 -42.98
N THR A 379 -4.05 -1.67 -42.20
CA THR A 379 -2.69 -1.23 -41.87
C THR A 379 -1.85 -1.19 -43.16
N ARG A 380 -1.89 -0.04 -43.84
CA ARG A 380 -1.08 0.25 -45.02
C ARG A 380 0.39 0.11 -44.60
N MET A 381 1.07 -0.95 -45.04
CA MET A 381 2.50 -1.10 -44.80
C MET A 381 3.24 0.07 -45.45
N SER A 382 3.66 1.04 -44.64
CA SER A 382 4.28 2.27 -45.13
C SER A 382 5.64 1.94 -45.75
N ILE A 383 5.77 2.17 -47.06
CA ILE A 383 6.98 1.89 -47.84
C ILE A 383 8.02 2.99 -47.59
N ARG A 384 8.47 3.08 -46.33
CA ARG A 384 9.57 3.93 -45.84
C ARG A 384 10.43 3.26 -44.75
N ALA A 385 10.02 2.12 -44.22
CA ALA A 385 10.76 1.38 -43.19
C ALA A 385 11.87 0.44 -43.75
N LEU A 386 12.42 0.74 -44.94
CA LEU A 386 13.41 -0.10 -45.65
C LEU A 386 14.80 0.53 -45.79
N THR A 387 15.15 1.53 -44.97
CA THR A 387 16.56 1.99 -44.75
C THR A 387 16.71 2.68 -43.40
N ALA A 388 16.82 1.93 -42.30
CA ALA A 388 17.32 2.40 -41.00
C ALA A 388 17.64 1.22 -40.06
N ASP A 389 18.92 0.88 -39.88
CA ASP A 389 19.34 -0.14 -38.91
C ASP A 389 19.36 0.44 -37.49
N LEU A 390 18.42 0.00 -36.65
CA LEU A 390 18.40 0.22 -35.20
C LEU A 390 17.92 -1.07 -34.47
N PRO A 391 18.35 -1.30 -33.22
CA PRO A 391 18.32 -2.64 -32.62
C PRO A 391 16.93 -3.11 -32.16
N ARG A 392 16.67 -4.41 -32.32
CA ARG A 392 15.44 -5.08 -31.88
C ARG A 392 15.32 -5.11 -30.36
N GLN A 393 14.42 -4.32 -29.79
CA GLN A 393 13.89 -4.56 -28.44
C GLN A 393 12.65 -5.48 -28.50
N SER A 394 12.86 -6.79 -28.55
CA SER A 394 11.80 -7.77 -28.35
C SER A 394 11.55 -7.97 -26.85
N ILE A 395 10.42 -7.49 -26.34
CA ILE A 395 10.06 -7.62 -24.92
C ILE A 395 9.62 -9.05 -24.60
N SER A 396 10.58 -9.92 -24.29
CA SER A 396 10.33 -11.26 -23.78
C SER A 396 10.19 -11.26 -22.24
N PHE A 397 9.01 -11.61 -21.73
CA PHE A 397 8.86 -12.01 -20.34
C PHE A 397 9.61 -13.34 -20.12
N THR A 398 10.62 -13.35 -19.24
CA THR A 398 11.27 -14.58 -18.78
C THR A 398 11.41 -14.60 -17.26
N GLU A 399 10.69 -15.53 -16.65
CA GLU A 399 10.89 -16.02 -15.29
C GLU A 399 12.28 -16.71 -15.19
N GLY A 400 13.01 -16.51 -14.08
CA GLY A 400 14.45 -16.76 -14.04
C GLY A 400 14.89 -17.92 -13.15
N MET A 401 15.93 -18.65 -13.59
CA MET A 401 16.76 -19.49 -12.71
C MET A 401 18.23 -19.53 -13.18
N ARG A 402 19.11 -19.82 -12.21
CA ARG A 402 20.59 -19.75 -12.18
C ARG A 402 21.26 -20.65 -13.26
N THR A 403 22.56 -20.55 -13.62
CA THR A 403 23.76 -20.21 -12.81
C THR A 403 25.02 -19.92 -13.67
N SER A 404 25.98 -19.14 -13.12
CA SER A 404 27.46 -19.20 -13.32
C SER A 404 28.10 -19.22 -14.72
N ALA A 405 28.81 -18.13 -15.09
CA ALA A 405 30.25 -18.11 -15.43
C ALA A 405 30.77 -16.70 -15.82
N SER A 406 32.05 -16.39 -15.51
CA SER A 406 32.84 -15.26 -16.09
C SER A 406 33.64 -15.76 -17.31
N PRO A 407 34.02 -14.91 -18.30
CA PRO A 407 35.17 -13.97 -18.20
C PRO A 407 34.80 -12.52 -18.65
N SER A 408 35.40 -11.41 -18.19
CA SER A 408 36.75 -10.83 -18.44
C SER A 408 37.18 -10.70 -19.93
N SER A 409 37.80 -9.63 -20.42
CA SER A 409 38.06 -8.25 -19.93
C SER A 409 38.90 -7.49 -20.98
N THR A 410 38.63 -6.21 -21.27
CA THR A 410 39.60 -5.34 -21.98
C THR A 410 39.41 -3.86 -21.64
N ASN A 411 40.53 -3.17 -21.38
CA ASN A 411 40.56 -1.74 -21.09
C ASN A 411 40.68 -0.91 -22.39
N VAL A 412 40.15 0.31 -22.38
CA VAL A 412 40.85 1.46 -22.99
C VAL A 412 40.78 2.63 -22.01
N SER A 413 41.93 3.19 -21.66
CA SER A 413 42.08 4.32 -20.75
C SER A 413 43.09 5.30 -21.32
N PHE A 414 42.76 6.59 -21.40
CA PHE A 414 43.72 7.63 -21.73
C PHE A 414 43.52 8.87 -20.87
N TYR A 415 44.52 9.12 -20.01
CA TYR A 415 44.85 10.44 -19.47
C TYR A 415 46.26 10.81 -19.99
N SER A 416 46.54 12.10 -20.18
CA SER A 416 47.89 12.62 -20.43
C SER A 416 47.97 14.09 -20.01
N VAL A 417 49.01 14.42 -19.24
CA VAL A 417 49.21 15.67 -18.49
C VAL A 417 50.73 15.78 -18.19
N PRO A 418 51.38 16.96 -18.11
CA PRO A 418 51.13 18.29 -18.70
C PRO A 418 52.36 18.82 -19.51
N THR A 419 52.29 20.03 -20.07
CA THR A 419 53.49 20.86 -20.37
C THR A 419 53.15 22.36 -20.31
N SER A 420 54.15 23.23 -20.11
CA SER A 420 54.06 24.68 -19.86
C SER A 420 55.44 25.33 -20.12
N PRO A 421 55.62 26.67 -20.25
CA PRO A 421 54.73 27.75 -20.70
C PRO A 421 55.28 28.47 -21.96
N LEU A 422 54.56 29.48 -22.51
CA LEU A 422 55.16 30.60 -23.28
C LEU A 422 54.16 31.75 -23.55
N ALA A 423 54.70 32.97 -23.74
CA ALA A 423 54.03 34.22 -24.13
C ALA A 423 55.09 35.14 -24.81
N PRO A 424 54.79 36.37 -25.30
CA PRO A 424 53.51 37.04 -25.54
C PRO A 424 53.37 37.62 -26.99
N ARG A 425 52.21 38.19 -27.35
CA ARG A 425 52.07 39.39 -28.23
C ARG A 425 50.63 39.92 -28.26
N GLY A 426 50.47 41.24 -28.40
CA GLY A 426 49.19 41.93 -28.65
C GLY A 426 49.24 42.76 -29.95
N PRO A 427 48.67 43.97 -29.97
CA PRO A 427 47.24 44.26 -30.16
C PRO A 427 46.96 44.83 -31.59
N PRO A 428 45.76 45.37 -31.89
CA PRO A 428 45.54 46.81 -31.63
C PRO A 428 44.10 47.25 -31.25
N ASP A 429 44.03 48.38 -30.53
CA ASP A 429 43.16 49.56 -30.70
C ASP A 429 41.61 49.50 -30.75
N PHE A 430 40.87 50.58 -30.41
CA PHE A 430 40.96 51.62 -29.34
C PHE A 430 39.72 52.53 -29.45
N LYS A 431 39.08 52.93 -28.34
CA LYS A 431 38.56 54.31 -28.12
C LYS A 431 37.97 54.54 -26.72
N ASP A 432 38.22 55.75 -26.22
CA ASP A 432 38.02 56.16 -24.82
C ASP A 432 36.74 56.96 -24.56
N SER A 433 36.41 57.06 -23.27
CA SER A 433 35.92 58.30 -22.62
C SER A 433 36.20 58.19 -21.11
N SER A 434 36.59 59.29 -20.44
CA SER A 434 37.30 59.20 -19.15
C SER A 434 37.00 60.33 -18.14
N ASN A 435 37.22 60.02 -16.85
CA ASN A 435 37.36 60.92 -15.68
C ASN A 435 36.07 61.67 -15.22
N SER A 436 35.94 62.20 -13.99
CA SER A 436 36.92 62.42 -12.91
C SER A 436 36.37 62.31 -11.45
N LEU A 437 37.28 61.99 -10.53
CA LEU A 437 37.33 62.08 -9.06
C LEU A 437 36.54 63.21 -8.33
N THR A 438 36.24 63.05 -7.01
CA THR A 438 36.94 63.70 -5.84
C THR A 438 36.27 63.35 -4.47
N GLU A 439 37.00 63.42 -3.35
CA GLU A 439 36.64 63.12 -1.93
C GLU A 439 36.39 64.42 -1.09
N PRO A 440 35.98 64.43 0.23
CA PRO A 440 36.98 64.43 1.33
C PRO A 440 36.57 64.03 2.81
N GLN A 441 37.53 63.46 3.57
CA GLN A 441 37.88 63.71 5.02
C GLN A 441 37.04 63.24 6.27
N ALA A 442 37.71 63.24 7.44
CA ALA A 442 37.38 62.62 8.77
C ALA A 442 37.39 63.64 9.98
N PRO A 443 37.39 63.28 11.31
CA PRO A 443 38.53 62.66 12.06
C PRO A 443 38.22 61.82 13.36
N ASP A 444 39.26 61.43 14.13
CA ASP A 444 39.31 60.54 15.33
C ASP A 444 39.11 61.17 16.76
N ALA A 445 38.86 60.32 17.80
CA ALA A 445 39.35 60.55 19.19
C ALA A 445 39.38 59.34 20.22
N ARG A 446 40.55 58.70 20.38
CA ARG A 446 41.24 58.28 21.64
C ARG A 446 40.76 57.17 22.64
N ARG A 447 41.77 56.69 23.41
CA ARG A 447 41.92 55.63 24.47
C ARG A 447 41.96 56.25 25.91
N PRO A 448 42.10 55.56 27.08
CA PRO A 448 42.96 54.38 27.39
C PRO A 448 42.46 53.38 28.50
N ALA A 449 43.37 52.69 29.18
CA ALA A 449 43.21 51.72 30.31
C ALA A 449 44.36 51.96 31.36
N ALA A 450 44.71 51.17 32.40
CA ALA A 450 44.46 49.76 32.79
C ALA A 450 44.74 49.54 34.32
N GLU A 451 45.25 48.35 34.72
CA GLU A 451 45.77 47.94 36.07
C GLU A 451 44.73 47.59 37.17
N ARG A 452 44.99 46.77 38.23
CA ARG A 452 46.18 45.99 38.69
C ARG A 452 45.72 44.72 39.48
N SER A 453 46.55 43.71 39.75
CA SER A 453 47.50 43.66 40.91
C SER A 453 48.67 42.65 40.72
N SER A 454 49.22 42.03 41.79
CA SER A 454 50.50 41.27 41.82
C SER A 454 50.73 40.43 43.09
N GLY A 455 51.52 39.33 43.05
CA GLY A 455 51.96 38.58 44.26
C GLY A 455 53.12 37.55 44.08
N VAL A 456 54.30 37.92 44.63
CA VAL A 456 55.47 37.17 45.21
C VAL A 456 55.42 35.62 45.43
N ALA A 457 56.52 34.84 45.54
CA ALA A 457 58.00 35.07 45.53
C ALA A 457 58.85 33.75 45.32
N ALA A 458 60.18 33.90 45.07
CA ALA A 458 61.32 32.96 45.36
C ALA A 458 61.41 31.58 44.62
N ASP A 459 62.60 30.96 44.39
CA ASP A 459 64.01 31.43 44.26
C ASP A 459 64.91 30.35 43.56
N GLY A 460 65.90 30.79 42.75
CA GLY A 460 67.07 30.07 42.16
C GLY A 460 66.86 28.85 41.21
N ASP A 461 67.66 28.56 40.17
CA ASP A 461 68.66 29.25 39.30
C ASP A 461 68.82 28.29 38.03
N THR A 462 69.82 28.13 37.13
CA THR A 462 71.21 28.59 36.88
C THR A 462 71.56 28.58 35.37
N ARG A 463 71.66 29.77 34.74
CA ARG A 463 72.37 30.07 33.46
C ARG A 463 71.83 29.37 32.17
N ARG A 464 72.04 29.84 30.92
CA ARG A 464 72.45 31.16 30.36
C ARG A 464 72.00 31.29 28.87
N ALA A 465 71.41 32.45 28.52
CA ALA A 465 71.70 33.33 27.36
C ALA A 465 71.67 32.86 25.86
N GLN A 466 70.83 33.59 25.09
CA GLN A 466 71.08 34.19 23.74
C GLN A 466 70.81 33.42 22.42
N SER A 467 70.76 34.20 21.32
CA SER A 467 70.05 34.05 20.02
C SER A 467 71.04 34.14 18.81
N PRO A 468 70.65 34.32 17.50
CA PRO A 468 69.42 34.04 16.72
C PRO A 468 69.61 33.37 15.30
N GLY A 469 68.63 32.57 14.81
CA GLY A 469 68.43 32.20 13.37
C GLY A 469 69.53 31.37 12.67
N PRO A 470 69.49 31.09 11.33
CA PRO A 470 68.40 31.12 10.32
C PRO A 470 68.12 29.67 9.77
N PRO A 471 67.70 29.37 8.51
CA PRO A 471 67.29 28.00 8.08
C PRO A 471 68.29 27.23 7.18
N ALA A 472 67.92 25.96 6.85
CA ALA A 472 68.18 25.18 5.61
C ALA A 472 69.17 23.98 5.59
N LEU A 473 68.73 22.95 4.84
CA LEU A 473 69.45 22.01 3.93
C LEU A 473 70.75 21.25 4.31
N GLN A 474 70.67 19.90 4.15
CA GLN A 474 71.73 18.98 3.66
C GLN A 474 72.96 18.75 4.60
N PRO A 475 73.87 17.76 4.36
CA PRO A 475 74.23 17.06 3.11
C PRO A 475 74.21 15.51 3.13
N CYS A 476 74.81 14.91 2.10
CA CYS A 476 74.90 13.47 1.83
C CYS A 476 76.20 12.81 2.36
N GLN A 477 76.31 11.49 2.14
CA GLN A 477 77.50 10.61 2.29
C GLN A 477 77.81 10.13 3.72
N GLY A 478 78.12 8.84 3.97
CA GLY A 478 77.96 7.67 3.08
C GLY A 478 78.75 6.41 3.49
N LEU A 479 78.49 5.33 2.73
CA LEU A 479 79.33 4.15 2.49
C LEU A 479 79.54 3.08 3.60
N SER A 480 79.64 1.84 3.10
CA SER A 480 80.29 0.66 3.70
C SER A 480 79.60 -0.07 4.87
N MET A 481 79.75 -1.40 5.02
CA MET A 481 80.17 -2.44 4.04
C MET A 481 79.89 -3.85 4.61
N GLU A 482 79.25 -4.73 3.83
CA GLU A 482 79.69 -6.13 3.64
C GLU A 482 79.10 -6.75 2.35
N SER A 483 79.65 -7.89 1.91
CA SER A 483 79.48 -8.54 0.58
C SER A 483 79.33 -10.07 0.79
N PRO A 484 79.35 -11.00 -0.22
CA PRO A 484 79.40 -10.92 -1.70
C PRO A 484 78.14 -11.52 -2.42
N GLN A 485 77.77 -11.14 -3.66
CA GLN A 485 78.19 -11.67 -5.00
C GLN A 485 77.87 -13.17 -5.27
N PRO A 486 77.68 -13.63 -6.54
CA PRO A 486 77.63 -12.91 -7.83
C PRO A 486 76.40 -13.25 -8.73
N SER A 487 76.36 -12.65 -9.93
CA SER A 487 75.65 -13.16 -11.13
C SER A 487 76.66 -13.31 -12.27
N PRO A 488 76.50 -14.24 -13.24
CA PRO A 488 76.10 -13.81 -14.59
C PRO A 488 75.34 -14.87 -15.44
N SER A 489 75.19 -14.58 -16.73
CA SER A 489 74.49 -15.30 -17.80
C SER A 489 75.19 -16.55 -18.36
N THR A 490 74.44 -17.51 -18.97
CA THR A 490 74.54 -17.95 -20.40
C THR A 490 73.88 -19.31 -20.78
N ARG A 491 72.97 -19.26 -21.79
CA ARG A 491 72.88 -20.09 -23.03
C ARG A 491 72.98 -21.66 -23.06
N LYS A 492 72.03 -22.26 -23.82
CA LYS A 492 72.06 -23.49 -24.71
C LYS A 492 71.60 -24.89 -24.21
N SER A 493 70.47 -25.35 -24.80
CA SER A 493 70.32 -26.63 -25.58
C SER A 493 70.29 -28.01 -24.86
N PRO A 494 69.89 -29.13 -25.53
CA PRO A 494 68.74 -29.37 -26.44
C PRO A 494 68.03 -30.74 -26.18
N LEU A 495 67.41 -31.36 -27.22
CA LEU A 495 66.63 -32.64 -27.31
C LEU A 495 65.12 -32.45 -27.00
N SER A 496 64.11 -32.83 -27.81
CA SER A 496 63.83 -33.97 -28.74
C SER A 496 63.48 -35.28 -28.00
N LEU A 497 62.40 -36.02 -28.31
CA LEU A 497 61.63 -36.16 -29.56
C LEU A 497 60.09 -36.24 -29.34
N SER A 498 59.32 -36.10 -30.43
CA SER A 498 57.90 -36.51 -30.54
C SER A 498 57.77 -37.97 -31.01
N PRO A 499 56.54 -38.55 -31.10
CA PRO A 499 55.69 -38.39 -32.30
C PRO A 499 54.22 -38.01 -31.94
N ALA A 500 53.37 -37.41 -32.78
CA ALA A 500 53.07 -37.57 -34.22
C ALA A 500 52.29 -38.90 -34.51
N SER A 501 51.23 -38.96 -35.35
CA SER A 501 50.77 -38.03 -36.41
C SER A 501 49.23 -38.03 -36.62
N GLN A 502 48.74 -36.95 -37.23
CA GLN A 502 47.67 -36.84 -38.25
C GLN A 502 46.48 -37.84 -38.36
N VAL A 503 45.27 -37.24 -38.47
CA VAL A 503 44.18 -37.53 -39.43
C VAL A 503 43.53 -38.93 -39.47
N THR A 504 42.19 -38.97 -39.30
CA THR A 504 41.19 -39.62 -40.21
C THR A 504 39.75 -39.21 -39.79
N LEU A 505 38.76 -39.50 -40.64
CA LEU A 505 37.33 -39.16 -40.51
C LEU A 505 36.60 -40.01 -39.43
N GLY A 506 35.32 -39.70 -39.16
CA GLY A 506 34.39 -40.55 -38.38
C GLY A 506 33.86 -41.77 -39.19
N PRO A 507 32.65 -42.33 -38.92
CA PRO A 507 31.54 -41.82 -38.10
C PRO A 507 30.93 -42.84 -37.09
N ALA A 508 29.80 -42.45 -36.45
CA ALA A 508 28.90 -43.30 -35.63
C ALA A 508 29.50 -43.88 -34.32
N GLY A 509 28.72 -44.33 -33.33
CA GLY A 509 27.26 -44.28 -33.14
C GLY A 509 26.84 -45.02 -31.86
N GLN A 510 25.53 -45.12 -31.58
CA GLN A 510 24.93 -45.73 -30.36
C GLN A 510 25.25 -44.91 -29.07
N GLY A 511 24.45 -44.91 -28.00
CA GLY A 511 23.20 -45.61 -27.65
C GLY A 511 23.19 -45.88 -26.12
N LEU A 512 22.09 -45.89 -25.37
CA LEU A 512 20.68 -45.66 -25.68
C LEU A 512 19.96 -44.95 -24.51
N CYS A 513 18.87 -44.25 -24.80
CA CYS A 513 17.75 -44.07 -23.87
C CYS A 513 16.47 -44.59 -24.55
N PRO A 514 15.99 -45.79 -24.23
CA PRO A 514 14.72 -46.29 -24.77
C PRO A 514 13.54 -45.60 -24.09
N LEU A 515 12.70 -44.92 -24.88
CA LEU A 515 11.31 -44.67 -24.52
C LEU A 515 10.58 -46.00 -24.36
N LEU A 516 9.59 -46.08 -23.46
CA LEU A 516 8.34 -46.82 -23.68
C LEU A 516 7.29 -46.52 -22.59
N SER A 517 6.19 -45.92 -23.02
CA SER A 517 4.84 -46.07 -22.45
C SER A 517 3.98 -46.72 -23.56
N PRO A 518 2.71 -47.12 -23.36
CA PRO A 518 1.86 -47.07 -22.16
C PRO A 518 1.12 -48.40 -21.84
N ALA A 519 0.32 -48.44 -20.76
CA ALA A 519 -0.87 -49.30 -20.67
C ALA A 519 -1.88 -48.80 -19.61
N LEU A 520 -3.17 -49.06 -19.85
CA LEU A 520 -4.31 -48.67 -19.01
C LEU A 520 -4.63 -49.73 -17.95
N SER A 521 -5.25 -49.34 -16.83
CA SER A 521 -6.41 -50.05 -16.24
C SER A 521 -7.14 -49.21 -15.19
N ASP A 522 -8.42 -49.53 -14.98
CA ASP A 522 -9.37 -48.83 -14.10
C ASP A 522 -9.62 -49.61 -12.80
N ALA A 523 -9.79 -48.90 -11.68
CA ALA A 523 -10.39 -49.40 -10.43
C ALA A 523 -10.67 -48.25 -9.45
N GLY A 524 -11.94 -47.94 -9.19
CA GLY A 524 -12.33 -46.99 -8.14
C GLY A 524 -12.22 -47.58 -6.72
N GLY A 525 -11.55 -46.88 -5.81
CA GLY A 525 -11.43 -47.28 -4.40
C GLY A 525 -11.51 -46.10 -3.44
N ALA A 526 -12.62 -45.98 -2.70
CA ALA A 526 -12.79 -44.93 -1.70
C ALA A 526 -12.12 -45.30 -0.36
N ARG A 527 -11.25 -44.44 0.16
CA ARG A 527 -10.83 -44.42 1.57
C ARG A 527 -10.76 -42.99 2.10
N MET A 528 -11.03 -42.85 3.39
CA MET A 528 -10.85 -41.61 4.15
C MET A 528 -9.44 -41.48 4.70
N ASP A 529 -9.09 -40.23 4.99
CA ASP A 529 -8.03 -39.73 5.89
C ASP A 529 -6.57 -40.12 5.61
N GLY A 530 -5.73 -39.09 5.70
CA GLY A 530 -4.30 -39.12 5.42
C GLY A 530 -3.77 -37.70 5.35
N GLU A 531 -3.25 -37.19 6.46
CA GLU A 531 -2.65 -35.86 6.53
C GLU A 531 -1.28 -35.87 5.83
N GLU A 532 -1.17 -35.26 4.65
CA GLU A 532 0.11 -34.79 4.13
C GLU A 532 0.53 -33.48 4.83
N GLU A 533 0.78 -33.59 6.13
CA GLU A 533 1.78 -32.71 6.74
C GLU A 533 3.13 -33.01 6.10
N LEU A 534 3.75 -31.99 5.49
CA LEU A 534 5.12 -32.06 4.99
C LEU A 534 6.07 -32.35 6.16
N LYS A 535 6.45 -33.62 6.31
CA LYS A 535 7.43 -34.11 7.28
C LYS A 535 8.85 -33.62 6.95
N HIS A 536 9.09 -32.32 7.11
CA HIS A 536 10.40 -31.85 7.51
C HIS A 536 10.72 -32.50 8.86
N LYS A 537 11.76 -33.34 8.91
CA LYS A 537 12.25 -33.92 10.16
C LYS A 537 12.64 -32.77 11.09
N SER A 538 11.97 -32.67 12.23
CA SER A 538 12.34 -31.71 13.27
C SER A 538 13.64 -32.14 13.95
N THR A 539 14.77 -31.68 13.43
CA THR A 539 15.81 -31.16 14.31
C THR A 539 15.27 -29.86 14.90
N ALA A 540 15.23 -29.75 16.23
CA ALA A 540 14.86 -28.52 16.90
C ALA A 540 15.86 -27.42 16.51
N ALA A 541 15.41 -26.47 15.69
CA ALA A 541 16.25 -25.36 15.27
C ALA A 541 16.49 -24.43 16.47
N ASP A 542 17.77 -24.16 16.73
CA ASP A 542 18.24 -23.38 17.87
C ASP A 542 17.67 -21.95 17.88
N GLU A 543 17.46 -21.36 19.06
CA GLU A 543 16.91 -20.01 19.16
C GLU A 543 17.90 -18.97 18.58
N ALA A 544 19.22 -19.24 18.65
CA ALA A 544 20.25 -18.44 17.96
C ALA A 544 20.03 -18.33 16.45
N TYR A 545 19.60 -19.42 15.79
CA TYR A 545 19.28 -19.39 14.35
C TYR A 545 18.05 -18.52 14.06
N PHE A 546 17.05 -18.50 14.95
CA PHE A 546 15.93 -17.56 14.82
C PHE A 546 16.33 -16.11 15.12
N ILE A 547 17.29 -15.84 16.01
CA ILE A 547 17.88 -14.50 16.17
C ILE A 547 18.64 -14.08 14.90
N ALA A 548 19.43 -14.98 14.29
CA ALA A 548 20.10 -14.71 13.02
C ALA A 548 19.09 -14.41 11.89
N LYS A 549 17.95 -15.11 11.84
CA LYS A 549 16.84 -14.77 10.94
C LYS A 549 16.17 -13.43 11.27
N GLU A 550 16.11 -13.01 12.54
CA GLU A 550 15.63 -11.68 12.94
C GLU A 550 16.59 -10.57 12.49
N ILE A 551 17.91 -10.77 12.64
CA ILE A 551 18.95 -9.89 12.10
C ILE A 551 18.77 -9.73 10.59
N LEU A 552 18.72 -10.84 9.84
CA LEU A 552 18.50 -10.85 8.39
C LEU A 552 17.20 -10.15 7.98
N ALA A 553 16.10 -10.47 8.67
CA ALA A 553 14.78 -9.96 8.29
C ALA A 553 14.66 -8.45 8.53
N THR A 554 15.24 -7.95 9.61
CA THR A 554 15.31 -6.51 9.88
C THR A 554 16.32 -5.79 8.99
N GLU A 555 17.39 -6.45 8.55
CA GLU A 555 18.39 -5.85 7.64
C GLU A 555 17.83 -5.60 6.24
N ARG A 556 17.04 -6.54 5.71
CA ARG A 556 16.34 -6.36 4.42
C ARG A 556 15.41 -5.14 4.43
N THR A 557 14.67 -4.94 5.52
CA THR A 557 13.82 -3.75 5.68
C THR A 557 14.67 -2.47 5.84
N TYR A 558 15.76 -2.53 6.61
CA TYR A 558 16.62 -1.37 6.83
C TYR A 558 17.33 -0.90 5.54
N LEU A 559 17.80 -1.82 4.69
CA LEU A 559 18.31 -1.45 3.37
C LEU A 559 17.23 -0.84 2.46
N LYS A 560 15.99 -1.35 2.51
CA LYS A 560 14.86 -0.70 1.82
C LYS A 560 14.56 0.70 2.38
N ASP A 561 14.68 0.91 3.69
CA ASP A 561 14.56 2.24 4.31
C ASP A 561 15.67 3.20 3.85
N LEU A 562 16.90 2.71 3.62
CA LEU A 562 17.98 3.52 3.04
C LEU A 562 17.74 3.84 1.55
N GLU A 563 17.25 2.89 0.77
CA GLU A 563 16.95 3.09 -0.66
C GLU A 563 15.91 4.20 -0.90
N VAL A 564 14.97 4.42 0.04
CA VAL A 564 14.04 5.57 0.02
C VAL A 564 14.79 6.89 -0.11
N LEU A 565 15.96 7.02 0.54
CA LEU A 565 16.83 8.19 0.44
C LEU A 565 17.79 8.10 -0.76
N THR A 566 18.63 7.06 -0.83
CA THR A 566 19.77 6.97 -1.76
C THR A 566 19.37 6.72 -3.21
N VAL A 567 18.20 6.12 -3.45
CA VAL A 567 17.68 5.82 -4.78
C VAL A 567 16.48 6.72 -5.11
N TRP A 568 15.40 6.61 -4.33
CA TRP A 568 14.11 7.20 -4.68
C TRP A 568 14.08 8.72 -4.49
N PHE A 569 14.44 9.23 -3.30
CA PHE A 569 14.48 10.67 -3.04
C PHE A 569 15.56 11.36 -3.88
N ARG A 570 16.75 10.75 -3.99
CA ARG A 570 17.82 11.18 -4.93
C ARG A 570 17.28 11.37 -6.34
N SER A 571 16.59 10.38 -6.89
CA SER A 571 16.03 10.45 -8.24
C SER A 571 15.06 11.62 -8.39
N ALA A 572 14.19 11.85 -7.40
CA ALA A 572 13.25 12.97 -7.42
C ALA A 572 13.94 14.34 -7.40
N VAL A 573 14.91 14.57 -6.50
CA VAL A 573 15.57 15.89 -6.37
C VAL A 573 16.53 16.19 -7.52
N VAL A 574 17.16 15.17 -8.12
CA VAL A 574 18.01 15.30 -9.31
C VAL A 574 17.18 15.53 -10.57
N LYS A 575 16.11 14.75 -10.79
CA LYS A 575 15.24 14.88 -11.97
C LYS A 575 14.64 16.28 -12.09
N GLU A 576 14.23 16.85 -10.97
CA GLU A 576 13.62 18.18 -10.93
C GLU A 576 14.64 19.31 -10.76
N ASP A 577 15.93 19.03 -10.52
CA ASP A 577 16.95 20.03 -10.15
C ASP A 577 16.49 20.95 -8.99
N ALA A 578 16.08 20.32 -7.89
CA ALA A 578 15.34 21.02 -6.82
C ALA A 578 16.17 21.36 -5.58
N MET A 579 17.36 20.79 -5.42
CA MET A 579 18.18 20.89 -4.20
C MET A 579 19.57 21.50 -4.49
N PRO A 580 20.08 22.44 -3.67
CA PRO A 580 21.43 22.99 -3.84
C PRO A 580 22.52 21.91 -3.80
N ALA A 581 23.57 22.07 -4.62
CA ALA A 581 24.68 21.11 -4.74
C ALA A 581 25.39 20.84 -3.39
N ASP A 582 25.53 21.85 -2.54
CA ASP A 582 26.16 21.69 -1.22
C ASP A 582 25.30 20.79 -0.30
N LEU A 583 23.98 20.95 -0.34
CA LEU A 583 23.05 20.12 0.46
C LEU A 583 22.90 18.71 -0.14
N MET A 584 22.90 18.58 -1.46
CA MET A 584 23.01 17.28 -2.15
C MET A 584 24.25 16.53 -1.65
N THR A 585 25.40 17.21 -1.65
CA THR A 585 26.67 16.64 -1.19
C THR A 585 26.62 16.29 0.30
N LEU A 586 26.13 17.19 1.16
CA LEU A 586 26.00 16.98 2.60
C LEU A 586 25.08 15.80 2.94
N LEU A 587 23.91 15.70 2.30
CA LEU A 587 22.99 14.58 2.49
C LEU A 587 23.62 13.26 2.04
N PHE A 588 24.12 13.21 0.82
CA PHE A 588 24.45 11.93 0.20
C PHE A 588 25.85 11.40 0.54
N SER A 589 26.83 12.26 0.81
CA SER A 589 28.17 11.83 1.27
C SER A 589 28.15 11.16 2.64
N ASN A 590 27.16 11.46 3.49
CA ASN A 590 27.01 10.83 4.80
C ASN A 590 26.17 9.52 4.74
N ILE A 591 25.27 9.36 3.76
CA ILE A 591 24.35 8.20 3.70
C ILE A 591 24.85 7.10 2.74
N ASP A 592 25.49 7.43 1.62
CA ASP A 592 25.94 6.41 0.64
C ASP A 592 27.01 5.43 1.18
N PRO A 593 28.03 5.85 1.95
CA PRO A 593 28.99 4.91 2.54
C PRO A 593 28.32 3.89 3.47
N ILE A 594 27.33 4.35 4.25
CA ILE A 594 26.52 3.51 5.13
C ILE A 594 25.71 2.50 4.28
N TYR A 595 25.06 2.95 3.22
CA TYR A 595 24.28 2.07 2.33
C TYR A 595 25.12 0.96 1.70
N GLU A 596 26.29 1.27 1.12
CA GLU A 596 27.14 0.25 0.49
C GLU A 596 27.78 -0.70 1.52
N PHE A 597 28.11 -0.22 2.73
CA PHE A 597 28.52 -1.10 3.84
C PHE A 597 27.41 -2.11 4.19
N HIS A 598 26.18 -1.65 4.44
CA HIS A 598 25.07 -2.54 4.79
C HIS A 598 24.69 -3.49 3.65
N ARG A 599 24.80 -3.04 2.39
CA ARG A 599 24.64 -3.86 1.20
C ARG A 599 25.76 -4.91 1.04
N GLY A 600 26.94 -4.67 1.63
CA GLY A 600 27.95 -5.69 1.92
C GLY A 600 27.45 -6.69 2.96
N PHE A 601 27.24 -6.22 4.19
CA PHE A 601 26.87 -7.00 5.37
C PHE A 601 25.64 -7.92 5.14
N LEU A 602 24.56 -7.44 4.51
CA LEU A 602 23.39 -8.25 4.20
C LEU A 602 23.76 -9.50 3.38
N ARG A 603 24.63 -9.38 2.38
CA ARG A 603 25.04 -10.51 1.53
C ARG A 603 25.80 -11.56 2.34
N GLU A 604 26.59 -11.15 3.33
CA GLU A 604 27.32 -12.07 4.21
C GLU A 604 26.35 -12.86 5.11
N VAL A 605 25.38 -12.16 5.71
CA VAL A 605 24.34 -12.75 6.56
C VAL A 605 23.42 -13.69 5.76
N GLU A 606 23.03 -13.30 4.54
CA GLU A 606 22.25 -14.15 3.63
C GLU A 606 23.01 -15.42 3.24
N GLN A 607 24.29 -15.29 2.84
CA GLN A 607 25.13 -16.44 2.51
C GLN A 607 25.26 -17.38 3.71
N ARG A 608 25.57 -16.86 4.91
CA ARG A 608 25.70 -17.66 6.13
C ARG A 608 24.41 -18.44 6.45
N LEU A 609 23.25 -17.81 6.38
CA LEU A 609 21.98 -18.50 6.65
C LEU A 609 21.63 -19.54 5.59
N THR A 610 21.92 -19.31 4.30
CA THR A 610 21.71 -20.36 3.28
C THR A 610 22.62 -21.58 3.47
N LEU A 611 23.84 -21.39 4.00
CA LEU A 611 24.72 -22.50 4.38
C LEU A 611 24.23 -23.21 5.66
N TRP A 612 23.71 -22.46 6.63
CA TRP A 612 23.11 -23.01 7.86
C TRP A 612 21.91 -23.90 7.57
N GLU A 613 21.02 -23.47 6.67
CA GLU A 613 19.84 -24.23 6.20
C GLU A 613 20.23 -25.41 5.29
N GLY A 614 21.31 -25.31 4.51
CA GLY A 614 21.68 -26.26 3.46
C GLY A 614 22.33 -27.57 3.93
N SER A 615 23.00 -27.60 5.10
CA SER A 615 23.90 -28.67 5.56
C SER A 615 23.25 -30.01 5.97
N SER A 616 22.15 -30.41 5.34
CA SER A 616 21.40 -31.64 5.67
C SER A 616 21.97 -32.92 5.04
N SER A 617 22.94 -32.83 4.11
CA SER A 617 23.44 -33.96 3.32
C SER A 617 24.88 -34.41 3.62
N THR A 618 25.69 -33.63 4.33
CA THR A 618 27.09 -33.98 4.66
C THR A 618 27.44 -33.63 6.11
N ARG A 619 28.07 -34.57 6.84
CA ARG A 619 28.63 -34.37 8.19
C ARG A 619 29.96 -33.60 8.16
N ALA A 620 30.08 -32.58 7.32
CA ALA A 620 31.29 -31.78 7.17
C ALA A 620 31.14 -30.44 7.91
N THR A 621 32.06 -30.17 8.84
CA THR A 621 32.32 -28.85 9.47
C THR A 621 31.11 -28.07 10.03
N GLY A 622 30.90 -28.16 11.34
CA GLY A 622 29.95 -27.31 12.09
C GLY A 622 30.28 -25.81 12.13
N GLY A 623 31.35 -25.35 11.47
CA GLY A 623 31.78 -23.94 11.44
C GLY A 623 30.85 -22.97 10.70
N HIS A 624 29.77 -23.47 10.08
CA HIS A 624 28.75 -22.66 9.42
C HIS A 624 27.48 -22.42 10.27
N GLN A 625 27.33 -23.10 11.41
CA GLN A 625 26.19 -22.93 12.32
C GLN A 625 26.49 -21.89 13.41
N ARG A 626 26.93 -20.70 12.98
CA ARG A 626 27.37 -19.59 13.82
C ARG A 626 27.17 -18.25 13.10
N ILE A 627 27.19 -17.12 13.79
CA ILE A 627 27.02 -15.78 13.19
C ILE A 627 27.91 -14.69 13.81
N GLY A 628 28.44 -14.90 15.02
CA GLY A 628 29.31 -13.97 15.75
C GLY A 628 30.53 -13.51 14.96
N ASP A 629 31.21 -14.39 14.23
CA ASP A 629 32.38 -14.03 13.41
C ASP A 629 32.09 -12.97 12.32
N ILE A 630 30.90 -13.03 11.70
CA ILE A 630 30.42 -12.02 10.76
C ILE A 630 30.04 -10.74 11.52
N LEU A 631 29.32 -10.87 12.65
CA LEU A 631 28.89 -9.72 13.44
C LEU A 631 30.09 -8.93 13.99
N LEU A 632 31.06 -9.59 14.64
CA LEU A 632 32.28 -9.02 15.19
C LEU A 632 33.03 -8.16 14.18
N ARG A 633 33.36 -8.75 13.02
CA ARG A 633 34.08 -8.05 11.94
C ARG A 633 33.32 -6.81 11.46
N ASN A 634 32.01 -6.90 11.29
CA ASN A 634 31.18 -5.79 10.82
C ASN A 634 30.94 -4.73 11.92
N MET A 635 30.82 -5.11 13.20
CA MET A 635 30.71 -4.18 14.32
C MET A 635 32.01 -3.39 14.55
N HIS A 636 33.17 -4.00 14.28
CA HIS A 636 34.44 -3.26 14.26
C HIS A 636 34.50 -2.24 13.12
N GLN A 637 34.14 -2.62 11.89
CA GLN A 637 34.12 -1.69 10.76
C GLN A 637 33.15 -0.51 10.98
N LEU A 638 31.99 -0.73 11.62
CA LEU A 638 31.05 0.33 11.98
C LEU A 638 31.63 1.45 12.87
N LYS A 639 32.75 1.21 13.57
CA LYS A 639 33.47 2.28 14.32
C LYS A 639 33.98 3.38 13.39
N GLU A 640 34.41 3.03 12.18
CA GLU A 640 34.96 3.97 11.18
C GLU A 640 33.87 4.92 10.63
N PHE A 641 32.59 4.51 10.68
CA PHE A 641 31.45 5.28 10.18
C PHE A 641 30.87 6.27 11.20
N THR A 642 31.39 6.30 12.45
CA THR A 642 30.91 7.18 13.55
C THR A 642 30.82 8.66 13.15
N SER A 643 31.76 9.14 12.34
CA SER A 643 31.81 10.51 11.82
C SER A 643 30.62 10.87 10.92
N TYR A 644 30.12 9.96 10.09
CA TYR A 644 28.95 10.20 9.24
C TYR A 644 27.68 10.32 10.10
N PHE A 645 27.45 9.36 11.00
CA PHE A 645 26.30 9.37 11.92
C PHE A 645 26.24 10.65 12.76
N GLN A 646 27.39 11.20 13.16
CA GLN A 646 27.49 12.46 13.91
C GLN A 646 27.05 13.71 13.13
N ARG A 647 26.81 13.62 11.81
CA ARG A 647 26.32 14.73 10.96
C ARG A 647 24.85 14.62 10.56
N HIS A 648 24.11 13.60 10.99
CA HIS A 648 22.72 13.40 10.55
C HIS A 648 21.77 14.51 11.03
N ASP A 649 22.08 15.18 12.14
CA ASP A 649 21.34 16.35 12.61
C ASP A 649 21.68 17.63 11.82
N GLU A 650 22.92 17.77 11.33
CA GLU A 650 23.33 18.83 10.42
C GLU A 650 22.56 18.68 9.09
N VAL A 651 22.56 17.46 8.54
CA VAL A 651 21.77 17.06 7.36
C VAL A 651 20.29 17.41 7.55
N LEU A 652 19.66 17.00 8.66
CA LEU A 652 18.26 17.28 8.95
C LEU A 652 17.99 18.80 9.11
N THR A 653 18.90 19.51 9.78
CA THR A 653 18.79 20.96 10.03
C THR A 653 18.89 21.75 8.73
N GLU A 654 19.88 21.47 7.87
CA GLU A 654 20.03 22.14 6.58
C GLU A 654 18.93 21.73 5.59
N LEU A 655 18.42 20.49 5.64
CA LEU A 655 17.28 20.08 4.84
C LEU A 655 16.00 20.87 5.20
N GLU A 656 15.70 21.06 6.48
CA GLU A 656 14.56 21.88 6.94
C GLU A 656 14.75 23.37 6.61
N LYS A 657 15.96 23.93 6.79
CA LYS A 657 16.29 25.31 6.37
C LYS A 657 16.13 25.51 4.87
N ALA A 658 16.66 24.60 4.05
CA ALA A 658 16.55 24.64 2.60
C ALA A 658 15.10 24.45 2.13
N THR A 659 14.35 23.54 2.75
CA THR A 659 12.92 23.31 2.45
C THR A 659 12.08 24.58 2.71
N LYS A 660 12.42 25.37 3.73
CA LYS A 660 11.80 26.69 3.97
C LYS A 660 12.24 27.76 2.96
N ARG A 661 13.52 27.77 2.57
CA ARG A 661 14.14 28.78 1.68
C ARG A 661 13.79 28.59 0.21
N PHE A 662 13.75 27.34 -0.28
CA PHE A 662 13.62 27.01 -1.70
C PHE A 662 12.24 26.39 -1.99
N LYS A 663 11.31 27.16 -2.53
CA LYS A 663 9.93 26.70 -2.82
C LYS A 663 9.85 25.50 -3.78
N LYS A 664 10.82 25.37 -4.70
CA LYS A 664 10.97 24.20 -5.58
C LYS A 664 11.24 22.92 -4.77
N LEU A 665 12.15 22.99 -3.80
CA LEU A 665 12.42 21.90 -2.86
C LEU A 665 11.20 21.61 -1.96
N GLU A 666 10.51 22.65 -1.47
CA GLU A 666 9.31 22.49 -0.64
C GLU A 666 8.20 21.69 -1.36
N THR A 667 8.01 21.93 -2.66
CA THR A 667 7.06 21.17 -3.50
C THR A 667 7.52 19.74 -3.70
N VAL A 668 8.75 19.51 -4.18
CA VAL A 668 9.28 18.16 -4.44
C VAL A 668 9.32 17.31 -3.18
N TYR A 669 9.69 17.89 -2.03
CA TYR A 669 9.65 17.22 -0.72
C TYR A 669 8.22 16.76 -0.38
N LYS A 670 7.21 17.65 -0.50
CA LYS A 670 5.81 17.32 -0.19
C LYS A 670 5.22 16.29 -1.14
N GLU A 671 5.54 16.36 -2.42
CA GLU A 671 5.10 15.39 -3.42
C GLU A 671 5.77 14.02 -3.22
N PHE A 672 7.03 13.99 -2.77
CA PHE A 672 7.73 12.75 -2.41
C PHE A 672 7.09 12.05 -1.20
N GLU A 673 6.71 12.79 -0.15
CA GLU A 673 5.96 12.26 1.01
C GLU A 673 4.55 11.71 0.67
N LEU A 674 4.04 11.95 -0.55
CA LEU A 674 2.79 11.35 -1.04
C LEU A 674 3.02 10.09 -1.89
N GLN A 675 4.27 9.73 -2.20
CA GLN A 675 4.61 8.51 -2.94
C GLN A 675 4.54 7.29 -2.03
N LYS A 676 4.04 6.16 -2.55
CA LYS A 676 3.83 4.92 -1.76
C LYS A 676 5.12 4.34 -1.16
N VAL A 677 6.27 4.66 -1.73
CA VAL A 677 7.61 4.25 -1.24
C VAL A 677 7.97 5.03 0.04
N CYS A 678 7.58 6.29 0.16
CA CYS A 678 7.76 7.11 1.36
C CYS A 678 6.68 6.77 2.42
N TYR A 679 6.71 5.53 2.93
CA TYR A 679 5.67 4.98 3.81
C TYR A 679 5.69 5.54 5.25
N LEU A 680 6.71 6.35 5.58
CA LEU A 680 6.87 7.16 6.78
C LEU A 680 7.17 8.62 6.36
N PRO A 681 7.07 9.63 7.26
CA PRO A 681 7.56 10.98 6.98
C PRO A 681 9.04 10.95 6.57
N LEU A 682 9.45 11.79 5.61
CA LEU A 682 10.78 11.65 4.98
C LEU A 682 11.93 11.78 5.99
N ASN A 683 11.80 12.73 6.92
CA ASN A 683 12.77 12.92 8.00
C ASN A 683 12.96 11.69 8.89
N SER A 684 11.96 10.80 9.02
CA SER A 684 12.07 9.58 9.84
C SER A 684 13.10 8.59 9.29
N PHE A 685 13.40 8.61 7.99
CA PHE A 685 14.42 7.75 7.39
C PHE A 685 15.85 8.15 7.77
N LEU A 686 16.09 9.42 8.15
CA LEU A 686 17.42 9.91 8.57
C LEU A 686 17.87 9.37 9.95
N LEU A 687 16.93 8.88 10.76
CA LEU A 687 17.20 8.29 12.09
C LEU A 687 17.50 6.80 12.03
N LYS A 688 16.92 6.10 11.05
CA LYS A 688 17.09 4.66 10.84
C LYS A 688 18.55 4.19 10.93
N PRO A 689 19.57 4.92 10.41
CA PRO A 689 20.95 4.46 10.49
C PRO A 689 21.49 4.38 11.93
N ILE A 690 21.23 5.40 12.76
CA ILE A 690 21.69 5.40 14.16
C ILE A 690 20.84 4.43 14.99
N GLN A 691 19.54 4.36 14.74
CA GLN A 691 18.64 3.40 15.39
C GLN A 691 19.01 1.94 15.06
N ARG A 692 19.55 1.65 13.87
CA ARG A 692 20.02 0.31 13.50
C ARG A 692 21.17 -0.18 14.39
N LEU A 693 22.07 0.72 14.81
CA LEU A 693 23.16 0.41 15.73
C LEU A 693 22.63 -0.04 17.11
N VAL A 694 21.57 0.61 17.59
CA VAL A 694 20.86 0.20 18.82
C VAL A 694 20.23 -1.18 18.66
N HIS A 695 19.63 -1.48 17.50
CA HIS A 695 19.11 -2.82 17.20
C HIS A 695 20.20 -3.90 17.20
N TYR A 696 21.39 -3.64 16.67
CA TYR A 696 22.50 -4.61 16.76
C TYR A 696 22.88 -4.88 18.21
N ARG A 697 23.00 -3.86 19.06
CA ARG A 697 23.26 -4.04 20.50
C ARG A 697 22.20 -4.92 21.15
N LEU A 698 20.91 -4.67 20.88
CA LEU A 698 19.79 -5.46 21.42
C LEU A 698 19.78 -6.92 20.92
N LEU A 699 20.11 -7.16 19.65
CA LEU A 699 20.14 -8.50 19.05
C LEU A 699 21.37 -9.30 19.50
N LEU A 700 22.53 -8.65 19.63
CA LEU A 700 23.74 -9.25 20.21
C LEU A 700 23.57 -9.56 21.71
N SER A 701 22.94 -8.67 22.49
CA SER A 701 22.59 -8.98 23.90
C SER A 701 21.70 -10.23 24.02
N ARG A 702 20.79 -10.46 23.06
CA ARG A 702 19.95 -11.68 23.00
C ARG A 702 20.73 -12.92 22.59
N LEU A 703 21.76 -12.81 21.73
CA LEU A 703 22.67 -13.93 21.41
C LEU A 703 23.55 -14.30 22.61
N CYS A 704 24.21 -13.32 23.24
CA CYS A 704 25.07 -13.57 24.40
C CYS A 704 24.28 -14.12 25.61
N GLY A 705 23.02 -13.72 25.78
CA GLY A 705 22.14 -14.27 26.82
C GLY A 705 21.60 -15.68 26.54
N HIS A 706 21.76 -16.20 25.31
CA HIS A 706 21.35 -17.55 24.91
C HIS A 706 22.53 -18.53 24.86
N TYR A 707 23.68 -18.09 24.37
CA TYR A 707 24.88 -18.92 24.30
C TYR A 707 25.51 -19.17 25.68
N ALA A 708 25.82 -20.43 25.99
CA ALA A 708 26.66 -20.76 27.13
C ALA A 708 28.14 -20.39 26.85
N PRO A 709 28.97 -20.08 27.86
CA PRO A 709 30.37 -19.68 27.67
C PRO A 709 31.28 -20.69 26.95
N ALA A 710 30.86 -21.96 26.85
CA ALA A 710 31.57 -23.00 26.10
C ALA A 710 31.17 -23.08 24.60
N HIS A 711 30.25 -22.23 24.13
CA HIS A 711 29.82 -22.21 22.73
C HIS A 711 30.83 -21.45 21.86
N PRO A 712 31.24 -21.97 20.68
CA PRO A 712 32.28 -21.35 19.85
C PRO A 712 31.92 -19.97 19.29
N ASP A 713 30.65 -19.58 19.32
CA ASP A 713 30.17 -18.26 18.89
C ASP A 713 30.00 -17.27 20.07
N TYR A 714 30.21 -17.70 21.32
CA TYR A 714 30.01 -16.88 22.52
C TYR A 714 31.03 -15.74 22.61
N ALA A 715 32.32 -16.03 22.43
CA ALA A 715 33.38 -15.03 22.45
C ALA A 715 33.18 -13.98 21.34
N ASP A 716 33.04 -14.44 20.09
CA ASP A 716 32.79 -13.58 18.93
C ASP A 716 31.55 -12.67 19.15
N CYS A 717 30.47 -13.17 19.76
CA CYS A 717 29.28 -12.36 20.09
C CYS A 717 29.50 -11.38 21.26
N CYS A 718 30.24 -11.76 22.30
CA CYS A 718 30.57 -10.87 23.42
C CYS A 718 31.44 -9.70 22.98
N ASP A 719 32.48 -9.96 22.18
CA ASP A 719 33.37 -8.93 21.66
C ASP A 719 32.62 -8.01 20.65
N ALA A 720 31.73 -8.60 19.84
CA ALA A 720 30.84 -7.83 18.96
C ALA A 720 29.86 -6.93 19.76
N LEU A 721 29.32 -7.45 20.87
CA LEU A 721 28.43 -6.72 21.76
C LEU A 721 29.16 -5.55 22.44
N GLN A 722 30.42 -5.75 22.88
CA GLN A 722 31.24 -4.65 23.38
C GLN A 722 31.47 -3.61 22.27
N ALA A 723 31.93 -4.04 21.09
CA ALA A 723 32.26 -3.14 19.97
C ALA A 723 31.08 -2.24 19.55
N ILE A 724 29.85 -2.78 19.49
CA ILE A 724 28.66 -1.98 19.18
C ILE A 724 28.17 -1.16 20.38
N THR A 725 28.36 -1.63 21.61
CA THR A 725 27.98 -0.88 22.81
C THR A 725 28.81 0.40 22.93
N GLU A 726 30.11 0.33 22.69
CA GLU A 726 30.99 1.51 22.58
C GLU A 726 30.47 2.51 21.53
N VAL A 727 30.19 2.06 20.29
CA VAL A 727 29.66 2.91 19.20
C VAL A 727 28.34 3.57 19.59
N THR A 728 27.37 2.80 20.12
CA THR A 728 26.08 3.36 20.54
C THR A 728 26.22 4.34 21.70
N SER A 729 27.19 4.13 22.61
CA SER A 729 27.47 5.04 23.72
C SER A 729 28.03 6.39 23.22
N THR A 730 28.96 6.35 22.26
CA THR A 730 29.48 7.57 21.59
C THR A 730 28.37 8.33 20.84
N LEU A 731 27.41 7.63 20.25
CA LEU A 731 26.33 8.24 19.44
C LEU A 731 25.06 8.57 20.24
N GLN A 732 24.95 8.20 21.51
CA GLN A 732 23.72 8.30 22.31
C GLN A 732 23.17 9.74 22.39
N HIS A 733 24.03 10.74 22.59
CA HIS A 733 23.62 12.15 22.61
C HIS A 733 23.18 12.66 21.23
N SER A 734 23.83 12.20 20.15
CA SER A 734 23.43 12.54 18.78
C SER A 734 22.07 11.91 18.43
N LEU A 735 21.83 10.66 18.83
CA LEU A 735 20.54 9.98 18.65
C LEU A 735 19.41 10.75 19.37
N ALA A 736 19.56 11.02 20.67
CA ALA A 736 18.53 11.70 21.45
C ALA A 736 18.21 13.12 20.91
N ARG A 737 19.25 13.84 20.46
CA ARG A 737 19.10 15.17 19.83
C ARG A 737 18.40 15.08 18.46
N LEU A 738 18.73 14.07 17.65
CA LEU A 738 18.13 13.83 16.33
C LEU A 738 16.67 13.39 16.44
N GLU A 739 16.33 12.50 17.39
CA GLU A 739 14.95 12.07 17.66
C GLU A 739 14.07 13.25 18.11
N ASN A 740 14.56 14.09 19.01
CA ASN A 740 13.84 15.30 19.40
C ASN A 740 13.70 16.29 18.22
N LEU A 741 14.76 16.53 17.46
CA LEU A 741 14.73 17.44 16.31
C LEU A 741 13.75 16.97 15.22
N GLN A 742 13.73 15.68 14.88
CA GLN A 742 12.76 15.13 13.93
C GLN A 742 11.33 15.31 14.44
N LYS A 743 11.05 15.00 15.71
CA LYS A 743 9.69 15.09 16.26
C LYS A 743 9.19 16.54 16.31
N LEU A 744 10.04 17.50 16.70
CA LEU A 744 9.70 18.93 16.65
C LEU A 744 9.46 19.41 15.20
N THR A 745 10.24 18.90 14.24
CA THR A 745 10.09 19.23 12.82
C THR A 745 8.80 18.65 12.21
N GLU A 746 8.44 17.41 12.57
CA GLU A 746 7.18 16.77 12.19
C GLU A 746 5.98 17.57 12.76
N LEU A 747 6.00 17.89 14.06
CA LEU A 747 4.95 18.67 14.70
C LEU A 747 4.83 20.08 14.11
N GLN A 748 5.93 20.75 13.77
CA GLN A 748 5.90 22.07 13.12
C GLN A 748 5.27 22.02 11.70
N ARG A 749 5.20 20.85 11.07
CA ARG A 749 4.56 20.64 9.76
C ARG A 749 3.09 20.18 9.87
N ASP A 750 2.72 19.48 10.94
CA ASP A 750 1.34 19.05 11.22
C ASP A 750 0.48 20.13 11.92
N LEU A 751 1.10 21.04 12.69
CA LEU A 751 0.42 22.10 13.46
C LEU A 751 0.26 23.41 12.67
N VAL A 752 -0.87 24.09 12.86
CA VAL A 752 -1.19 25.38 12.20
C VAL A 752 -1.40 26.49 13.22
N GLY A 753 -0.83 27.67 12.97
CA GLY A 753 -0.89 28.81 13.89
C GLY A 753 0.14 28.77 15.02
N VAL A 754 1.21 27.99 14.84
CA VAL A 754 2.42 28.00 15.66
C VAL A 754 3.62 28.17 14.73
N GLU A 755 4.50 29.13 15.04
CA GLU A 755 5.74 29.37 14.32
C GLU A 755 6.91 29.21 15.30
N ASN A 756 8.09 28.83 14.78
CA ASN A 756 9.32 28.63 15.57
C ASN A 756 9.17 27.62 16.72
N LEU A 757 8.45 26.52 16.48
CA LEU A 757 8.33 25.40 17.43
C LEU A 757 9.68 24.70 17.65
N ILE A 758 10.54 24.66 16.63
CA ILE A 758 11.94 24.25 16.78
C ILE A 758 12.69 25.38 17.50
N THR A 759 13.16 25.13 18.71
CA THR A 759 13.98 26.06 19.51
C THR A 759 15.04 25.25 20.27
N PRO A 760 16.31 25.71 20.36
CA PRO A 760 17.32 25.05 21.20
C PRO A 760 16.82 24.88 22.65
N GLY A 761 17.04 23.70 23.24
CA GLY A 761 16.60 23.36 24.59
C GLY A 761 15.12 22.98 24.74
N ARG A 762 14.27 23.16 23.73
CA ARG A 762 12.91 22.60 23.75
C ARG A 762 12.95 21.10 23.50
N GLU A 763 12.30 20.33 24.36
CA GLU A 763 12.13 18.89 24.20
C GLU A 763 10.66 18.52 24.02
N PHE A 764 10.37 17.52 23.19
CA PHE A 764 9.06 16.87 23.15
C PHE A 764 8.90 15.88 24.32
N ILE A 765 7.74 15.92 24.99
CA ILE A 765 7.41 15.02 26.10
C ILE A 765 6.22 14.12 25.76
N ARG A 766 5.06 14.68 25.40
CA ARG A 766 3.83 13.91 25.09
C ARG A 766 2.92 14.61 24.10
N GLU A 767 2.36 13.86 23.17
CA GLU A 767 1.19 14.27 22.37
C GLU A 767 -0.01 13.40 22.72
N GLY A 768 -1.22 13.95 22.67
CA GLY A 768 -2.40 13.12 22.88
C GLY A 768 -3.70 13.90 22.96
N CYS A 769 -4.77 13.14 23.16
CA CYS A 769 -6.13 13.66 23.09
C CYS A 769 -6.80 13.68 24.49
N LEU A 770 -7.27 14.86 24.91
CA LEU A 770 -8.01 15.05 26.17
C LEU A 770 -9.29 15.85 25.92
N HIS A 771 -10.25 15.75 26.84
CA HIS A 771 -11.51 16.49 26.78
C HIS A 771 -11.42 17.75 27.62
N LYS A 772 -11.30 18.92 26.99
CA LYS A 772 -11.33 20.21 27.69
C LYS A 772 -12.78 20.56 28.07
N LEU A 773 -13.02 20.93 29.32
CA LEU A 773 -14.31 21.44 29.77
C LEU A 773 -14.56 22.87 29.23
N THR A 774 -15.80 23.15 28.82
CA THR A 774 -16.22 24.43 28.26
C THR A 774 -17.64 24.80 28.72
N LYS A 775 -18.08 26.04 28.45
CA LYS A 775 -19.51 26.46 28.59
C LYS A 775 -20.50 25.51 27.89
N LYS A 776 -20.05 24.77 26.87
CA LYS A 776 -20.81 23.78 26.09
C LYS A 776 -20.44 22.33 26.45
N GLY A 777 -20.07 22.07 27.71
CA GLY A 777 -19.65 20.76 28.20
C GLY A 777 -18.23 20.35 27.78
N LEU A 778 -17.93 19.06 27.92
CA LEU A 778 -16.65 18.47 27.52
C LEU A 778 -16.46 18.49 26.00
N GLN A 779 -15.28 18.90 25.54
CA GLN A 779 -14.93 18.89 24.12
C GLN A 779 -13.52 18.33 23.88
N GLN A 780 -13.43 17.35 22.99
CA GLN A 780 -12.18 16.74 22.53
C GLN A 780 -11.21 17.80 21.95
N ARG A 781 -9.92 17.70 22.33
CA ARG A 781 -8.79 18.54 21.87
C ARG A 781 -7.50 17.72 21.83
N MET A 782 -6.60 18.03 20.90
CA MET A 782 -5.21 17.59 21.04
C MET A 782 -4.45 18.54 21.98
N PHE A 783 -3.56 17.95 22.76
CA PHE A 783 -2.61 18.60 23.65
C PHE A 783 -1.20 18.11 23.30
N PHE A 784 -0.22 19.00 23.39
CA PHE A 784 1.19 18.73 23.11
C PHE A 784 2.04 19.35 24.22
N LEU A 785 2.70 18.48 25.01
CA LEU A 785 3.57 18.86 26.12
C LEU A 785 5.03 18.85 25.66
N PHE A 786 5.70 19.96 25.94
CA PHE A 786 7.13 20.19 25.73
C PHE A 786 7.80 20.55 27.06
N SER A 787 9.13 20.62 27.09
CA SER A 787 9.89 21.00 28.32
C SER A 787 9.58 22.39 28.88
N ASP A 788 9.07 23.31 28.05
CA ASP A 788 8.77 24.71 28.43
C ASP A 788 7.28 25.07 28.43
N MET A 789 6.45 24.35 27.66
CA MET A 789 5.05 24.70 27.42
C MET A 789 4.11 23.51 27.18
N LEU A 790 2.82 23.75 27.43
CA LEU A 790 1.71 22.90 26.99
C LEU A 790 0.87 23.65 25.93
N LEU A 791 0.85 23.14 24.69
CA LEU A 791 -0.01 23.63 23.61
C LEU A 791 -1.35 22.85 23.57
N TYR A 792 -2.42 23.50 23.12
CA TYR A 792 -3.70 22.83 22.83
C TYR A 792 -4.47 23.43 21.64
N THR A 793 -5.32 22.63 21.00
CA THR A 793 -5.97 22.96 19.72
C THR A 793 -7.33 23.68 19.82
N SER A 794 -7.85 24.12 18.66
CA SER A 794 -9.27 24.47 18.47
C SER A 794 -10.17 23.23 18.38
N LYS A 795 -11.50 23.44 18.24
CA LYS A 795 -12.48 22.35 18.09
C LYS A 795 -12.36 21.73 16.69
N GLY A 796 -11.97 20.46 16.64
CA GLY A 796 -11.87 19.67 15.42
C GLY A 796 -10.62 19.93 14.59
N VAL A 797 -10.36 19.00 13.67
CA VAL A 797 -9.46 19.19 12.52
C VAL A 797 -10.17 20.13 11.53
N THR A 798 -9.40 20.98 10.84
CA THR A 798 -9.95 21.80 9.73
C THR A 798 -10.34 20.96 8.52
N GLY A 799 -10.90 21.56 7.48
CA GLY A 799 -11.10 20.87 6.18
C GLY A 799 -9.78 20.41 5.52
N THR A 800 -8.65 20.94 5.99
CA THR A 800 -7.29 20.45 5.75
C THR A 800 -6.83 19.62 6.95
N SER A 801 -6.06 18.54 6.71
CA SER A 801 -5.62 17.52 7.70
C SER A 801 -4.56 18.02 8.69
N HIS A 802 -4.80 19.15 9.33
CA HIS A 802 -3.87 19.84 10.22
C HIS A 802 -4.57 20.28 11.52
N PHE A 803 -3.79 20.39 12.59
CA PHE A 803 -4.28 20.75 13.90
C PHE A 803 -3.98 22.23 14.22
N ARG A 804 -5.02 23.07 14.19
CA ARG A 804 -4.89 24.49 14.53
C ARG A 804 -4.75 24.70 16.03
N ILE A 805 -3.67 25.35 16.46
CA ILE A 805 -3.42 25.72 17.85
C ILE A 805 -4.40 26.82 18.28
N ARG A 806 -4.89 26.74 19.54
CA ARG A 806 -5.79 27.73 20.16
C ARG A 806 -5.15 28.44 21.35
N GLY A 807 -4.14 27.85 21.97
CA GLY A 807 -3.42 28.48 23.07
C GLY A 807 -2.19 27.69 23.53
N LEU A 808 -1.33 28.44 24.19
CA LEU A 808 -0.09 28.02 24.85
C LEU A 808 -0.25 28.29 26.36
N LEU A 809 0.20 27.36 27.19
CA LEU A 809 0.29 27.49 28.65
C LEU A 809 1.76 27.24 29.06
N PRO A 810 2.51 28.25 29.55
CA PRO A 810 3.87 28.03 30.04
C PRO A 810 3.88 27.14 31.30
N LEU A 811 4.91 26.30 31.47
CA LEU A 811 5.00 25.41 32.64
C LEU A 811 5.54 26.09 33.90
N ARG A 812 6.44 27.08 33.77
CA ARG A 812 6.94 27.87 34.92
C ARG A 812 5.76 28.64 35.55
N GLY A 813 5.49 28.36 36.82
CA GLY A 813 4.33 28.92 37.55
C GLY A 813 3.00 28.21 37.27
N MET A 814 3.00 27.04 36.64
CA MET A 814 1.80 26.20 36.49
C MET A 814 1.60 25.29 37.71
N LEU A 815 0.34 25.14 38.14
CA LEU A 815 -0.09 24.23 39.19
C LEU A 815 -1.11 23.24 38.64
N LEU A 816 -1.05 21.98 39.09
CA LEU A 816 -2.07 20.97 38.82
C LEU A 816 -2.92 20.79 40.08
N ILE A 817 -4.24 20.90 39.94
CA ILE A 817 -5.18 20.61 41.03
C ILE A 817 -5.93 19.33 40.66
N VAL A 818 -5.65 18.27 41.42
CA VAL A 818 -6.39 17.01 41.35
C VAL A 818 -7.49 17.06 42.39
N LEU A 819 -8.66 17.56 42.00
CA LEU A 819 -9.89 17.34 42.76
C LEU A 819 -10.37 15.92 42.45
N ASP A 820 -9.99 14.95 43.27
CA ASP A 820 -10.74 13.70 43.35
C ASP A 820 -12.04 13.99 44.13
N PRO A 821 -13.21 13.59 43.61
CA PRO A 821 -14.48 13.98 44.21
C PRO A 821 -14.66 13.29 45.57
N PRO A 822 -15.15 13.99 46.61
CA PRO A 822 -15.50 13.35 47.87
C PRO A 822 -16.60 12.32 47.62
N VAL A 823 -16.39 11.10 48.15
CA VAL A 823 -17.39 10.03 48.10
C VAL A 823 -18.33 10.20 49.29
N GLU A 824 -19.14 11.26 49.24
CA GLU A 824 -20.27 11.44 50.15
C GLU A 824 -21.58 11.06 49.43
N GLU A 825 -22.37 10.21 50.07
CA GLU A 825 -23.58 9.63 49.52
C GLU A 825 -24.74 10.64 49.55
N GLY A 826 -24.75 11.57 48.58
CA GLY A 826 -25.79 12.60 48.47
C GLY A 826 -25.99 13.20 47.08
N GLU A 827 -25.00 13.91 46.54
CA GLU A 827 -25.18 14.79 45.37
C GLU A 827 -24.45 14.31 44.10
N ALA A 828 -24.79 13.09 43.65
CA ALA A 828 -24.09 12.38 42.57
C ALA A 828 -24.36 12.88 41.12
N GLU A 829 -24.55 14.19 40.89
CA GLU A 829 -25.02 14.70 39.58
C GLU A 829 -23.95 15.40 38.70
N ARG A 830 -22.78 15.81 39.22
CA ARG A 830 -21.82 16.67 38.45
C ARG A 830 -20.32 16.34 38.53
N SER A 831 -19.90 15.23 39.13
CA SER A 831 -18.48 14.83 39.11
C SER A 831 -18.08 14.30 37.71
N VAL A 832 -17.11 14.94 37.07
CA VAL A 832 -16.57 14.47 35.77
C VAL A 832 -15.53 13.38 36.03
N PRO A 833 -15.72 12.14 35.53
CA PRO A 833 -14.76 11.07 35.76
C PRO A 833 -13.41 11.39 35.11
N HIS A 834 -12.33 11.06 35.82
CA HIS A 834 -10.94 11.22 35.39
C HIS A 834 -10.54 12.65 34.98
N CYS A 835 -11.15 13.67 35.61
CA CYS A 835 -10.72 15.06 35.44
C CYS A 835 -9.53 15.45 36.31
N PHE A 836 -8.85 16.52 35.88
CA PHE A 836 -7.91 17.32 36.65
C PHE A 836 -7.91 18.77 36.12
N THR A 837 -7.44 19.71 36.94
CA THR A 837 -7.42 21.13 36.59
C THR A 837 -5.99 21.62 36.43
N ILE A 838 -5.73 22.31 35.31
CA ILE A 838 -4.45 22.93 34.99
C ILE A 838 -4.58 24.44 35.23
N CYS A 839 -3.90 24.95 36.25
CA CYS A 839 -3.86 26.36 36.60
C CYS A 839 -2.54 26.98 36.14
N ALA A 840 -2.50 27.58 34.95
CA ALA A 840 -1.35 28.37 34.51
C ALA A 840 -1.56 29.85 34.86
N VAL A 841 -0.46 30.59 35.03
CA VAL A 841 -0.38 32.00 35.53
C VAL A 841 -1.45 32.95 34.97
N GLN A 842 -1.88 32.78 33.71
CA GLN A 842 -2.91 33.61 33.06
C GLN A 842 -4.23 32.89 32.74
N LYS A 843 -4.29 31.56 32.86
CA LYS A 843 -5.42 30.74 32.35
C LYS A 843 -5.55 29.42 33.11
N THR A 844 -6.72 29.19 33.71
CA THR A 844 -7.13 27.88 34.22
C THR A 844 -7.90 27.10 33.15
N VAL A 845 -7.61 25.80 33.00
CA VAL A 845 -8.36 24.87 32.14
C VAL A 845 -8.62 23.56 32.88
N VAL A 846 -9.89 23.14 32.95
CA VAL A 846 -10.26 21.80 33.42
C VAL A 846 -10.24 20.84 32.23
N VAL A 847 -9.62 19.67 32.41
CA VAL A 847 -9.49 18.62 31.39
C VAL A 847 -9.86 17.26 31.96
N ALA A 848 -10.37 16.37 31.11
CA ALA A 848 -10.70 14.99 31.45
C ALA A 848 -10.04 13.99 30.48
N ALA A 849 -9.43 12.96 31.05
CA ALA A 849 -8.81 11.87 30.31
C ALA A 849 -9.85 10.83 29.85
N SER A 850 -9.47 9.97 28.90
CA SER A 850 -10.33 8.87 28.44
C SER A 850 -10.41 7.69 29.41
N THR A 851 -9.42 7.55 30.31
CA THR A 851 -9.33 6.52 31.35
C THR A 851 -8.57 7.06 32.56
N ARG A 852 -8.67 6.36 33.70
CA ARG A 852 -7.84 6.62 34.89
C ARG A 852 -6.33 6.60 34.56
N LEU A 853 -5.87 5.58 33.83
CA LEU A 853 -4.46 5.44 33.45
C LEU A 853 -3.96 6.60 32.56
N GLU A 854 -4.79 7.12 31.65
CA GLU A 854 -4.42 8.31 30.88
C GLU A 854 -4.41 9.58 31.76
N LYS A 855 -5.28 9.72 32.78
CA LYS A 855 -5.16 10.81 33.79
C LYS A 855 -3.81 10.71 34.52
N GLU A 856 -3.45 9.52 34.99
CA GLU A 856 -2.22 9.28 35.75
C GLU A 856 -0.96 9.55 34.91
N LYS A 857 -0.89 9.07 33.66
CA LYS A 857 0.20 9.40 32.71
C LYS A 857 0.36 10.90 32.47
N TRP A 858 -0.75 11.61 32.18
CA TRP A 858 -0.69 13.04 31.91
C TRP A 858 -0.28 13.84 33.14
N LEU A 859 -0.77 13.48 34.34
CA LEU A 859 -0.37 14.14 35.59
C LEU A 859 1.12 13.90 35.91
N CYS A 860 1.62 12.68 35.72
CA CYS A 860 3.02 12.33 35.94
C CYS A 860 3.95 13.17 35.05
N ASP A 861 3.77 13.11 33.73
CA ASP A 861 4.58 13.87 32.77
C ASP A 861 4.48 15.39 33.00
N LEU A 862 3.29 15.91 33.31
CA LEU A 862 3.10 17.33 33.58
C LEU A 862 3.82 17.77 34.86
N ASN A 863 3.74 17.01 35.95
CA ASN A 863 4.47 17.33 37.19
C ASN A 863 5.99 17.31 36.94
N THR A 864 6.53 16.24 36.35
CA THR A 864 7.97 16.15 36.05
C THR A 864 8.44 17.30 35.14
N ALA A 865 7.65 17.69 34.15
CA ALA A 865 7.97 18.83 33.28
C ALA A 865 7.90 20.18 34.00
N ILE A 866 6.89 20.40 34.86
CA ILE A 866 6.77 21.60 35.70
C ILE A 866 7.97 21.72 36.64
N ASP A 867 8.38 20.62 37.28
CA ASP A 867 9.48 20.64 38.25
C ASP A 867 10.85 20.84 37.58
N ALA A 868 11.07 20.26 36.41
CA ALA A 868 12.23 20.59 35.56
C ALA A 868 12.24 22.07 35.12
N ALA A 869 11.07 22.66 34.82
CA ALA A 869 10.93 24.08 34.47
C ALA A 869 11.13 25.05 35.67
N LYS A 870 11.10 24.54 36.91
CA LYS A 870 11.49 25.29 38.13
C LYS A 870 13.01 25.31 38.33
N SER A 871 13.70 24.20 38.10
CA SER A 871 15.13 24.05 38.40
C SER A 871 16.09 24.59 37.35
N GLY A 872 15.60 24.90 36.13
CA GLY A 872 16.37 25.66 35.13
C GLY A 872 16.78 27.04 35.66
N SER A 873 18.08 27.32 35.66
CA SER A 873 18.68 28.54 36.22
C SER A 873 18.35 29.81 35.44
N ASP A 874 18.50 30.98 36.08
CA ASP A 874 18.08 32.28 35.55
C ASP A 874 19.02 32.87 34.47
N GLN A 875 19.43 32.05 33.49
CA GLN A 875 20.19 32.47 32.30
C GLN A 875 19.34 32.48 31.01
N SER A 876 18.22 33.22 31.03
CA SER A 876 17.87 34.15 29.95
C SER A 876 16.57 34.92 30.25
N LEU A 877 16.70 36.15 30.75
CA LEU A 877 15.61 37.14 30.76
C LEU A 877 15.37 37.74 29.37
N ALA A 878 15.07 36.88 28.41
CA ALA A 878 14.63 37.24 27.07
C ALA A 878 13.69 36.14 26.55
N LEU A 879 12.45 36.50 26.20
CA LEU A 879 11.52 35.59 25.50
C LEU A 879 12.15 35.16 24.16
N PRO A 880 12.52 33.88 23.96
CA PRO A 880 13.19 33.47 22.72
C PRO A 880 12.20 33.52 21.56
N GLY A 881 12.24 34.59 20.76
CA GLY A 881 11.42 34.78 19.56
C GLY A 881 9.94 34.45 19.77
N GLY A 882 9.33 35.04 20.81
CA GLY A 882 8.07 34.59 21.42
C GLY A 882 7.02 34.11 20.41
N VAL A 883 6.61 32.85 20.56
CA VAL A 883 5.73 32.10 19.63
C VAL A 883 4.45 32.89 19.31
N VAL A 884 4.43 33.54 18.14
CA VAL A 884 3.34 34.43 17.72
C VAL A 884 2.13 33.60 17.31
N CYS A 885 1.25 33.32 18.28
CA CYS A 885 -0.12 32.90 17.99
C CYS A 885 -0.86 34.09 17.34
N ALA A 886 -0.86 34.15 16.00
CA ALA A 886 -1.43 35.26 15.24
C ALA A 886 -2.87 35.60 15.72
N PRO A 887 -3.12 36.83 16.21
CA PRO A 887 -4.43 37.20 16.73
C PRO A 887 -5.44 37.35 15.58
N PRO A 888 -6.72 36.97 15.77
CA PRO A 888 -7.76 37.40 14.85
C PRO A 888 -7.85 38.93 14.88
N TYR A 889 -7.94 39.54 13.70
CA TYR A 889 -8.03 41.00 13.52
C TYR A 889 -9.11 41.60 14.44
N ARG A 890 -8.71 42.47 15.37
CA ARG A 890 -9.61 43.24 16.22
C ARG A 890 -9.64 44.69 15.75
N SER A 891 -10.83 45.21 15.47
CA SER A 891 -11.13 46.63 15.65
C SER A 891 -11.45 46.89 17.13
N SER A 892 -11.41 48.16 17.55
CA SER A 892 -11.38 48.54 18.97
C SER A 892 -12.69 48.37 19.74
N GLU A 893 -12.51 48.08 21.03
CA GLU A 893 -13.29 48.53 22.19
C GLU A 893 -14.82 48.70 22.11
N ALA A 894 -15.53 47.75 22.72
CA ALA A 894 -16.57 48.03 23.72
C ALA A 894 -16.69 46.84 24.69
N ALA A 895 -17.06 47.10 25.95
CA ALA A 895 -17.32 46.04 26.93
C ALA A 895 -18.76 45.51 26.80
N ALA A 896 -18.91 44.28 26.29
CA ALA A 896 -20.21 43.59 26.16
C ALA A 896 -20.06 42.07 26.33
N LEU A 897 -21.17 41.37 26.58
CA LEU A 897 -21.21 39.95 26.92
C LEU A 897 -20.68 39.05 25.78
N GLU A 898 -19.99 37.95 26.13
CA GLU A 898 -19.67 36.86 25.19
C GLU A 898 -20.94 36.07 24.77
N GLN A 899 -21.70 36.63 23.83
CA GLN A 899 -22.79 35.92 23.15
C GLN A 899 -22.22 35.14 21.95
N GLU A 900 -21.94 33.85 22.13
CA GLU A 900 -21.56 32.97 21.01
C GLU A 900 -22.73 32.85 20.02
N SER A 901 -22.62 33.45 18.84
CA SER A 901 -23.67 33.45 17.82
C SER A 901 -24.00 32.04 17.32
N GLY A 902 -25.30 31.76 17.19
CA GLY A 902 -25.84 30.44 16.84
C GLY A 902 -26.18 30.31 15.36
N ASP A 903 -25.18 30.25 14.47
CA ASP A 903 -25.41 29.95 13.05
C ASP A 903 -25.65 28.45 12.81
N ALA A 904 -26.87 28.02 13.09
CA ALA A 904 -27.35 26.66 12.85
C ALA A 904 -27.71 26.42 11.37
N ARG A 905 -26.74 26.56 10.46
CA ARG A 905 -26.86 26.15 9.04
C ARG A 905 -25.76 25.16 8.68
N GLY A 906 -26.10 23.88 8.73
CA GLY A 906 -25.17 22.78 8.50
C GLY A 906 -24.75 22.64 7.04
N CYS A 907 -23.64 23.25 6.64
CA CYS A 907 -22.94 22.93 5.40
C CYS A 907 -22.32 21.52 5.48
N HIS A 908 -23.14 20.49 5.31
CA HIS A 908 -22.70 19.10 5.11
C HIS A 908 -22.11 18.92 3.69
N GLY A 909 -20.96 19.54 3.44
CA GLY A 909 -20.12 19.24 2.29
C GLY A 909 -19.44 17.88 2.49
N THR A 910 -20.05 16.80 1.99
CA THR A 910 -19.56 15.43 2.16
C THR A 910 -18.32 15.14 1.30
N LEU A 911 -17.16 15.61 1.75
CA LEU A 911 -15.88 15.43 1.05
C LEU A 911 -15.17 14.08 1.33
N GLU A 912 -15.93 12.99 1.51
CA GLU A 912 -15.37 11.62 1.48
C GLU A 912 -15.10 11.19 0.02
N GLY A 913 -14.19 11.90 -0.66
CA GLY A 913 -13.98 11.77 -2.12
C GLY A 913 -12.53 11.70 -2.61
N GLN A 914 -11.55 12.15 -1.82
CA GLN A 914 -10.12 12.03 -2.14
C GLN A 914 -9.32 11.77 -0.86
N GLY A 915 -8.87 10.53 -0.68
CA GLY A 915 -7.86 10.20 0.33
C GLY A 915 -6.50 10.69 -0.14
N GLN A 916 -6.16 11.95 0.16
CA GLN A 916 -4.81 12.47 -0.05
C GLN A 916 -3.82 11.63 0.76
N HIS A 917 -2.77 11.12 0.10
CA HIS A 917 -1.96 10.00 0.56
C HIS A 917 -0.92 10.35 1.66
N ARG A 918 -1.19 11.34 2.53
CA ARG A 918 -0.37 11.56 3.74
C ARG A 918 -0.57 10.36 4.67
N ALA A 919 0.51 9.73 5.11
CA ALA A 919 0.44 8.69 6.13
C ALA A 919 -0.20 9.29 7.41
N ASN A 920 -1.18 8.61 7.99
CA ASN A 920 -1.82 9.07 9.23
C ASN A 920 -0.78 9.06 10.37
N THR A 921 -0.25 10.24 10.72
CA THR A 921 0.77 10.43 11.77
C THR A 921 0.22 9.99 13.14
N THR A 922 1.10 9.74 14.12
CA THR A 922 0.67 9.33 15.47
C THR A 922 -0.31 10.32 16.08
N VAL A 923 -0.15 11.61 15.81
CA VAL A 923 -1.08 12.70 16.17
C VAL A 923 -2.52 12.38 15.73
N HIS A 924 -2.72 11.95 14.49
CA HIS A 924 -4.03 11.59 13.93
C HIS A 924 -4.59 10.32 14.59
N VAL A 925 -3.75 9.31 14.85
CA VAL A 925 -4.16 8.07 15.53
C VAL A 925 -4.57 8.36 16.98
N CYS A 926 -3.83 9.20 17.70
CA CYS A 926 -4.16 9.68 19.04
C CYS A 926 -5.51 10.40 19.10
N TRP A 927 -5.78 11.29 18.12
CA TRP A 927 -7.07 11.95 17.97
C TRP A 927 -8.21 10.96 17.75
N TYR A 928 -8.12 10.06 16.77
CA TYR A 928 -9.21 9.11 16.47
C TYR A 928 -9.41 8.01 17.52
N ARG A 929 -8.46 7.81 18.45
CA ARG A 929 -8.53 6.76 19.49
C ARG A 929 -8.62 7.28 20.93
N ASN A 930 -8.59 8.59 21.16
CA ASN A 930 -8.61 9.21 22.49
C ASN A 930 -7.50 8.67 23.43
N THR A 931 -6.26 8.68 22.93
CA THR A 931 -5.06 8.18 23.63
C THR A 931 -3.92 9.21 23.53
N SER A 932 -2.83 8.98 24.24
CA SER A 932 -1.57 9.72 24.14
C SER A 932 -0.37 8.83 23.83
N VAL A 933 0.71 9.45 23.37
CA VAL A 933 2.03 8.87 23.08
C VAL A 933 3.10 9.84 23.60
N SER A 934 4.02 9.34 24.41
CA SER A 934 5.17 10.09 24.93
C SER A 934 6.45 9.87 24.12
N ARG A 935 7.48 10.67 24.41
CA ARG A 935 8.85 10.41 23.95
C ARG A 935 9.34 9.02 24.34
N ALA A 936 9.03 8.56 25.56
CA ALA A 936 9.40 7.22 26.03
C ALA A 936 8.66 6.11 25.26
N ASP A 937 7.37 6.30 24.95
CA ASP A 937 6.63 5.36 24.09
C ASP A 937 7.22 5.31 22.67
N HIS A 938 7.65 6.45 22.11
CA HIS A 938 8.34 6.52 20.82
C HIS A 938 9.67 5.74 20.83
N SER A 939 10.54 5.96 21.81
CA SER A 939 11.82 5.22 21.92
C SER A 939 11.57 3.71 22.14
N ALA A 940 10.58 3.32 22.94
CA ALA A 940 10.20 1.91 23.12
C ALA A 940 9.70 1.28 21.80
N ALA A 941 8.93 2.02 20.99
CA ALA A 941 8.50 1.57 19.67
C ALA A 941 9.64 1.52 18.63
N VAL A 942 10.69 2.31 18.80
CA VAL A 942 11.94 2.21 18.04
C VAL A 942 12.69 0.94 18.40
N GLU A 943 12.98 0.69 19.68
CA GLU A 943 13.70 -0.52 20.15
C GLU A 943 13.00 -1.82 19.76
N ASN A 944 11.67 -1.80 19.66
CA ASN A 944 10.83 -2.95 19.31
C ASN A 944 10.42 -3.00 17.83
N GLN A 945 11.13 -2.32 16.92
CA GLN A 945 10.96 -2.57 15.47
C GLN A 945 11.27 -4.03 15.11
N LEU A 946 10.46 -4.62 14.23
CA LEU A 946 10.58 -6.01 13.79
C LEU A 946 10.19 -6.15 12.32
N SER A 947 10.70 -7.18 11.64
CA SER A 947 10.29 -7.53 10.27
C SER A 947 10.32 -9.03 10.07
N GLY A 948 9.47 -9.57 9.20
CA GLY A 948 9.43 -11.00 8.91
C GLY A 948 8.18 -11.45 8.15
N TYR A 949 8.15 -12.74 7.80
CA TYR A 949 6.96 -13.36 7.21
C TYR A 949 5.95 -13.80 8.28
N LEU A 950 4.69 -13.40 8.10
CA LEU A 950 3.55 -13.89 8.87
C LEU A 950 2.44 -14.37 7.92
N LEU A 951 1.56 -15.25 8.39
CA LEU A 951 0.30 -15.52 7.71
C LEU A 951 -0.84 -14.77 8.41
N ARG A 952 -1.58 -13.92 7.68
CA ARG A 952 -2.72 -13.15 8.18
C ARG A 952 -4.05 -13.81 7.83
N LYS A 953 -5.01 -13.83 8.77
CA LYS A 953 -6.42 -14.22 8.58
C LYS A 953 -7.32 -13.18 9.24
N PHE A 954 -8.40 -12.75 8.57
CA PHE A 954 -9.47 -11.96 9.20
C PHE A 954 -10.50 -12.90 9.85
N LYS A 955 -11.20 -12.46 10.91
CA LYS A 955 -12.21 -13.28 11.60
C LYS A 955 -13.23 -13.95 10.66
N ASN A 956 -13.69 -13.22 9.64
CA ASN A 956 -14.70 -13.67 8.68
C ASN A 956 -14.12 -14.17 7.34
N SER A 957 -12.81 -14.47 7.27
CA SER A 957 -12.16 -14.99 6.05
C SER A 957 -11.71 -16.45 6.19
N ASN A 958 -11.89 -17.24 5.13
CA ASN A 958 -11.60 -18.68 5.14
C ASN A 958 -10.11 -19.01 4.89
N GLY A 959 -9.33 -18.07 4.34
CA GLY A 959 -7.93 -18.28 3.94
C GLY A 959 -6.91 -17.63 4.88
N TRP A 960 -5.69 -18.17 4.87
CA TRP A 960 -4.50 -17.56 5.45
C TRP A 960 -3.65 -16.96 4.33
N GLN A 961 -3.29 -15.69 4.45
CA GLN A 961 -2.48 -14.96 3.47
C GLN A 961 -1.06 -14.78 4.01
N LYS A 962 -0.06 -15.46 3.43
CA LYS A 962 1.36 -15.16 3.71
C LYS A 962 1.67 -13.75 3.22
N LEU A 963 2.31 -12.94 4.06
CA LEU A 963 2.72 -11.57 3.80
C LEU A 963 4.07 -11.33 4.44
N TRP A 964 4.88 -10.47 3.82
CA TRP A 964 5.96 -9.81 4.54
C TRP A 964 5.37 -8.68 5.38
N VAL A 965 5.78 -8.61 6.65
CA VAL A 965 5.23 -7.66 7.62
C VAL A 965 6.37 -6.91 8.28
N VAL A 966 6.27 -5.58 8.28
CA VAL A 966 7.19 -4.66 8.96
C VAL A 966 6.43 -4.02 10.11
N PHE A 967 7.01 -4.01 11.31
CA PHE A 967 6.51 -3.28 12.47
C PHE A 967 7.44 -2.11 12.80
N THR A 968 6.94 -0.89 12.67
CA THR A 968 7.65 0.35 12.99
C THR A 968 6.65 1.48 13.24
N ASN A 969 7.03 2.50 14.03
CA ASN A 969 6.19 3.65 14.39
C ASN A 969 4.74 3.26 14.79
N PHE A 970 4.62 2.32 15.74
CA PHE A 970 3.35 1.77 16.23
C PHE A 970 2.45 1.12 15.16
N CYS A 971 2.96 0.75 13.99
CA CYS A 971 2.16 0.36 12.83
C CYS A 971 2.69 -0.91 12.15
N LEU A 972 1.78 -1.80 11.72
CA LEU A 972 2.11 -2.92 10.84
C LEU A 972 1.92 -2.51 9.37
N PHE A 973 2.98 -2.62 8.58
CA PHE A 973 2.96 -2.43 7.13
C PHE A 973 3.04 -3.79 6.44
N PHE A 974 2.19 -4.03 5.43
CA PHE A 974 2.03 -5.32 4.77
C PHE A 974 2.49 -5.29 3.32
N TYR A 975 3.40 -6.18 2.94
CA TYR A 975 3.97 -6.32 1.60
C TYR A 975 3.70 -7.75 1.08
N LYS A 976 3.71 -7.99 -0.25
CA LYS A 976 3.56 -9.36 -0.80
C LYS A 976 4.81 -10.17 -0.50
N THR A 977 5.97 -9.59 -0.81
CA THR A 977 7.30 -10.17 -0.60
C THR A 977 8.20 -9.20 0.16
N HIS A 978 9.39 -9.65 0.57
CA HIS A 978 10.44 -8.78 1.14
C HIS A 978 11.20 -7.95 0.09
N GLN A 979 10.83 -8.05 -1.20
CA GLN A 979 11.46 -7.32 -2.31
C GLN A 979 10.58 -6.14 -2.79
N ASP A 980 9.31 -6.09 -2.39
CA ASP A 980 8.35 -5.03 -2.72
C ASP A 980 8.81 -3.67 -2.15
N ASP A 981 8.96 -2.63 -2.98
CA ASP A 981 9.42 -1.29 -2.53
C ASP A 981 8.37 -0.47 -1.75
N TYR A 982 7.10 -0.90 -1.73
CA TYR A 982 6.01 -0.18 -1.06
C TYR A 982 4.95 -1.11 -0.45
N PRO A 983 4.34 -0.72 0.68
CA PRO A 983 3.32 -1.54 1.33
C PRO A 983 1.97 -1.51 0.59
N LEU A 984 1.27 -2.64 0.64
CA LEU A 984 -0.10 -2.83 0.15
C LEU A 984 -1.14 -2.13 1.04
N ALA A 985 -0.87 -2.10 2.35
CA ALA A 985 -1.74 -1.58 3.39
C ALA A 985 -0.95 -1.39 4.70
N SER A 986 -1.48 -0.57 5.59
CA SER A 986 -0.96 -0.37 6.95
C SER A 986 -2.05 -0.58 8.01
N LEU A 987 -1.65 -0.83 9.26
CA LEU A 987 -2.52 -1.04 10.41
C LEU A 987 -1.88 -0.45 11.68
N PRO A 988 -2.24 0.79 12.07
CA PRO A 988 -1.75 1.40 13.32
C PRO A 988 -2.30 0.65 14.54
N LEU A 989 -1.45 0.34 15.51
CA LEU A 989 -1.74 -0.57 16.63
C LEU A 989 -2.05 0.11 17.96
N LEU A 990 -1.89 1.43 18.13
CA LEU A 990 -2.19 2.12 19.40
C LEU A 990 -3.57 1.76 19.96
N GLY A 991 -3.62 1.08 21.11
CA GLY A 991 -4.86 0.60 21.74
C GLY A 991 -5.44 -0.73 21.22
N TYR A 992 -4.78 -1.44 20.31
CA TYR A 992 -5.07 -2.86 20.04
C TYR A 992 -4.58 -3.73 21.20
N SER A 993 -5.37 -4.70 21.62
CA SER A 993 -4.89 -5.77 22.51
C SER A 993 -4.29 -6.92 21.70
N VAL A 994 -3.14 -7.42 22.18
CA VAL A 994 -2.57 -8.71 21.77
C VAL A 994 -3.18 -9.80 22.66
N SER A 995 -3.39 -10.99 22.09
CA SER A 995 -3.92 -12.15 22.81
C SER A 995 -3.69 -13.44 22.02
N VAL A 996 -3.85 -14.59 22.67
CA VAL A 996 -3.98 -15.89 22.00
C VAL A 996 -5.46 -16.10 21.62
N PRO A 997 -5.80 -16.72 20.47
CA PRO A 997 -7.19 -17.05 20.11
C PRO A 997 -7.88 -17.88 21.19
N LYS A 998 -9.16 -17.58 21.44
CA LYS A 998 -10.01 -18.42 22.31
C LYS A 998 -10.76 -19.45 21.47
N GLU A 999 -11.33 -20.48 22.09
CA GLU A 999 -12.12 -21.51 21.40
C GLU A 999 -13.23 -20.91 20.53
N ALA A 1000 -13.92 -19.88 21.04
CA ALA A 1000 -14.96 -19.13 20.34
C ALA A 1000 -14.47 -18.32 19.11
N ASP A 1001 -13.16 -18.20 18.87
CA ASP A 1001 -12.60 -17.62 17.64
C ASP A 1001 -12.47 -18.67 16.50
N GLY A 1002 -12.56 -19.98 16.78
CA GLY A 1002 -12.52 -21.05 15.78
C GLY A 1002 -11.18 -21.15 15.04
N VAL A 1003 -10.06 -21.00 15.77
CA VAL A 1003 -8.69 -21.06 15.21
C VAL A 1003 -7.82 -22.00 16.03
N HIS A 1004 -7.69 -23.25 15.58
CA HIS A 1004 -6.94 -24.31 16.26
C HIS A 1004 -5.52 -24.53 15.70
N LYS A 1005 -4.94 -23.53 15.01
CA LYS A 1005 -3.56 -23.62 14.50
C LYS A 1005 -2.56 -23.15 15.55
N GLN A 1006 -1.46 -23.90 15.69
CA GLN A 1006 -0.33 -23.50 16.53
C GLN A 1006 0.33 -22.19 16.02
N HIS A 1007 0.96 -21.48 16.95
CA HIS A 1007 1.73 -20.23 16.72
C HIS A 1007 0.89 -19.06 16.17
N VAL A 1008 -0.39 -18.97 16.57
CA VAL A 1008 -1.30 -17.89 16.20
C VAL A 1008 -1.50 -16.90 17.35
N PHE A 1009 -1.29 -15.62 17.08
CA PHE A 1009 -1.75 -14.51 17.92
C PHE A 1009 -2.93 -13.76 17.27
N LYS A 1010 -3.64 -13.00 18.10
CA LYS A 1010 -4.87 -12.27 17.79
C LYS A 1010 -4.69 -10.81 18.18
N LEU A 1011 -4.88 -9.90 17.23
CA LEU A 1011 -4.94 -8.46 17.48
C LEU A 1011 -6.42 -8.02 17.44
N GLN A 1012 -6.89 -7.38 18.49
CA GLN A 1012 -8.28 -6.90 18.59
C GLN A 1012 -8.37 -5.42 18.99
N PHE A 1013 -9.23 -4.67 18.31
CA PHE A 1013 -9.62 -3.30 18.68
C PHE A 1013 -11.09 -3.07 18.33
N LYS A 1014 -11.93 -2.83 19.36
CA LYS A 1014 -13.39 -2.76 19.21
C LYS A 1014 -13.90 -4.03 18.49
N SER A 1015 -14.57 -3.89 17.33
CA SER A 1015 -15.02 -5.03 16.50
C SER A 1015 -13.99 -5.51 15.46
N HIS A 1016 -12.88 -4.80 15.26
CA HIS A 1016 -11.82 -5.24 14.35
C HIS A 1016 -11.00 -6.36 15.01
N VAL A 1017 -10.91 -7.52 14.33
CA VAL A 1017 -10.18 -8.70 14.80
C VAL A 1017 -9.36 -9.32 13.67
N TYR A 1018 -8.05 -9.40 13.90
CA TYR A 1018 -7.06 -9.98 13.00
C TYR A 1018 -6.34 -11.15 13.69
N PHE A 1019 -6.04 -12.19 12.94
CA PHE A 1019 -5.25 -13.34 13.37
C PHE A 1019 -3.96 -13.40 12.56
N PHE A 1020 -2.84 -13.66 13.24
CA PHE A 1020 -1.51 -13.74 12.63
C PHE A 1020 -0.83 -15.02 13.10
N ARG A 1021 -0.27 -15.80 12.16
CA ARG A 1021 0.50 -17.01 12.43
C ARG A 1021 1.98 -16.79 12.10
N ALA A 1022 2.86 -17.08 13.05
CA ALA A 1022 4.30 -17.12 12.84
C ALA A 1022 4.78 -18.50 12.34
N GLU A 1023 6.03 -18.58 11.87
CA GLU A 1023 6.63 -19.83 11.42
C GLU A 1023 7.06 -20.78 12.57
N SER A 1024 7.43 -20.25 13.74
CA SER A 1024 7.93 -21.04 14.88
C SER A 1024 7.43 -20.51 16.23
N LYS A 1025 7.65 -21.29 17.30
CA LYS A 1025 7.38 -20.89 18.70
C LYS A 1025 8.14 -19.61 19.09
N TYR A 1026 9.42 -19.53 18.73
CA TYR A 1026 10.27 -18.37 18.98
C TYR A 1026 9.69 -17.12 18.30
N THR A 1027 9.48 -17.20 16.98
CA THR A 1027 8.98 -16.06 16.19
C THR A 1027 7.58 -15.64 16.63
N PHE A 1028 6.73 -16.59 17.06
CA PHE A 1028 5.44 -16.29 17.69
C PHE A 1028 5.58 -15.48 18.99
N GLY A 1029 6.43 -15.92 19.92
CA GLY A 1029 6.69 -15.19 21.16
C GLY A 1029 7.25 -13.80 20.90
N ARG A 1030 8.23 -13.69 19.99
CA ARG A 1030 8.87 -12.42 19.60
C ARG A 1030 7.89 -11.42 18.97
N TRP A 1031 6.98 -11.87 18.10
CA TRP A 1031 5.97 -10.99 17.50
C TRP A 1031 4.93 -10.48 18.52
N MET A 1032 4.62 -11.26 19.57
CA MET A 1032 3.81 -10.75 20.69
C MET A 1032 4.62 -9.78 21.56
N GLU A 1033 5.84 -10.15 21.96
CA GLU A 1033 6.77 -9.34 22.77
C GLU A 1033 6.89 -7.89 22.26
N VAL A 1034 7.18 -7.70 20.97
CA VAL A 1034 7.36 -6.36 20.40
C VAL A 1034 6.07 -5.55 20.29
N ILE A 1035 4.94 -6.21 19.96
CA ILE A 1035 3.65 -5.52 19.84
C ILE A 1035 3.11 -5.18 21.24
N GLU A 1036 3.32 -6.04 22.23
CA GLU A 1036 2.88 -5.78 23.61
C GLU A 1036 3.66 -4.62 24.23
N ARG A 1037 5.00 -4.55 24.06
CA ARG A 1037 5.82 -3.42 24.57
C ARG A 1037 5.58 -2.08 23.87
N ALA A 1038 5.17 -2.09 22.60
CA ALA A 1038 4.89 -0.86 21.85
C ALA A 1038 3.40 -0.46 21.85
N GLY A 1039 2.49 -1.42 22.02
CA GLY A 1039 1.04 -1.19 22.09
C GLY A 1039 0.53 -0.94 23.51
N SER A 1040 1.19 -1.53 24.50
CA SER A 1040 0.97 -1.28 25.93
C SER A 1040 2.09 -0.37 26.42
N SER A 1041 1.81 0.92 26.56
CA SER A 1041 2.68 1.84 27.30
C SER A 1041 2.95 1.22 28.68
N PRO A 1042 4.20 0.83 28.99
CA PRO A 1042 4.47 0.08 30.21
C PRO A 1042 4.13 0.97 31.41
N GLY A 1043 3.27 0.45 32.29
CA GLY A 1043 3.17 1.02 33.63
C GLY A 1043 4.55 0.92 34.25
N ARG A 1044 5.27 2.04 34.35
CA ARG A 1044 6.54 2.11 35.08
C ARG A 1044 6.27 1.58 36.49
N ALA A 1045 7.27 0.91 37.07
CA ALA A 1045 7.16 0.40 38.43
C ALA A 1045 6.67 1.51 39.38
N ARG A 1046 5.99 1.11 40.47
CA ARG A 1046 5.56 2.01 41.54
C ARG A 1046 6.71 2.93 41.97
N CYS A 1047 6.38 4.11 42.49
CA CYS A 1047 7.37 4.95 43.14
C CYS A 1047 8.14 4.13 44.20
N PRO A 1048 9.47 4.27 44.33
CA PRO A 1048 10.27 3.55 45.33
C PRO A 1048 9.94 3.85 46.81
N GLU A 1049 8.80 4.48 47.08
CA GLU A 1049 8.30 4.87 48.40
C GLU A 1049 7.15 3.95 48.89
N GLU A 1050 6.71 2.97 48.09
CA GLU A 1050 5.78 1.89 48.50
C GLU A 1050 6.48 0.53 48.77
N GLU A 1051 7.82 0.47 48.73
CA GLU A 1051 8.62 -0.71 49.15
C GLU A 1051 9.67 -0.31 50.20
N ALA A 1052 9.19 0.22 51.32
CA ALA A 1052 9.94 0.54 52.55
C ALA A 1052 9.10 0.21 53.80
#